data_AF-R9JQJ7-F1
#
_entry.id   AF-R9JQJ7-F1
#
_cell.length_a   1.000
_cell.length_b   1.000
_cell.length_c   1.000
_cell.angle_alpha   90.00
_cell.angle_beta   90.00
_cell.angle_gamma   90.00
#
_symmetry.space_group_name_H-M   'P 1'
#
loop_
_entity.id
_entity.type
_entity.pdbx_description
1 polymer ?
#
loop_
_entity_poly.entity_id
_entity_poly.type
_entity_poly.pdbx_seq_one_letter_code
_entity_poly.pdbx_strand_id
1 'polypeptide(L)'
;MKNKVVLESCLEEIYLGNLGTVETDLILPAKTKDGISINWQSSRPSILEHNGKVHRPESKDGNQTVVLKAVAGEGNAVISKEYQVTIVALPVERLFVRQLPMEFGSKINTQFRLPGCAILELEDGTVSLPVRWEQDGIVQVEEERTYRITGKLEEQETKRLSCGDTYEMKYRIRNAPPLVTAYVTGLPDESYTEPEVPVRKVCEAQRCQVKLQKDGKFTEDVDRMLDYILSYKADSLLYNFRQAAGIPVSGVKPMLGWEAPESNLRGHTTGHYLSAVALAYEVTKDERLEKKAKELIDGLYEVQQKYTAMSEEYEGYLSAYPVSQFSDLEKGAVYPAVWAPYYTLHKIMAGLLDCYKAFQEKTALEMVCRIGIWVYNRLGKLPKETLNRMWFTYIAGEFGGINETLAELYQMTRDDRFLEAARWFDNDALFYPMSRNIDVLGGIHANQHIPQMIGALRLFEATGQIELFHAAYYFEAMVREHHSYAIGGVGNAEMFRNADRIGSELSEKNAESCCSYNMLKLTKKIFEYDPSPVYADYYERVLLNHILANSNKQYGGATTYFMGMQPGAQKNYRAMENTCCHGTGLESKFRYGEGIYYTTSGDVYINLFLNSTLALGKDFILEQEIMNEERSRIHIVVREGGKEARTLKIRIPGWCDGNFDILYVKHPEKVQVRNSYIEINDRWEKDDRIHIRFSCFLRVVRSKDRPELFSIFYGPFVLALLDDSEEFIHFDEEPEQMIQKIQQRGALDFRLGKYEWKSLYQIVDEKYHIYMKHRHKEHRDE
;
A
#
# COMPACT_ATOMS: atom_id res chain seq x y z
N MET A 1 35.77 -13.12 -37.98
CA MET A 1 35.32 -12.03 -37.09
C MET A 1 34.13 -11.26 -37.65
N LYS A 2 34.17 -10.70 -38.88
CA LYS A 2 33.01 -10.00 -39.50
C LYS A 2 31.68 -10.76 -39.46
N ASN A 3 31.65 -12.04 -39.87
CA ASN A 3 30.40 -12.82 -39.89
C ASN A 3 29.85 -13.12 -38.49
N LYS A 4 30.71 -13.21 -37.45
CA LYS A 4 30.24 -13.49 -36.08
C LYS A 4 29.55 -12.26 -35.46
N VAL A 5 30.09 -11.07 -35.68
CA VAL A 5 29.50 -9.80 -35.22
C VAL A 5 28.17 -9.51 -35.93
N VAL A 6 28.06 -9.85 -37.22
CA VAL A 6 26.79 -9.76 -37.96
C VAL A 6 25.76 -10.73 -37.39
N LEU A 7 26.14 -12.00 -37.17
CA LEU A 7 25.26 -13.00 -36.55
C LEU A 7 24.83 -12.64 -35.12
N GLU A 8 25.71 -12.02 -34.32
CA GLU A 8 25.41 -11.48 -32.98
C GLU A 8 24.32 -10.41 -33.07
N SER A 9 24.53 -9.40 -33.92
CA SER A 9 23.56 -8.33 -34.15
C SER A 9 22.21 -8.87 -34.64
N CYS A 10 22.20 -9.84 -35.56
CA CYS A 10 20.97 -10.43 -36.08
C CYS A 10 20.15 -11.18 -35.00
N LEU A 11 20.81 -11.84 -34.04
CA LEU A 11 20.13 -12.50 -32.92
C LEU A 11 19.69 -11.48 -31.84
N GLU A 12 20.42 -10.38 -31.66
CA GLU A 12 20.03 -9.32 -30.73
C GLU A 12 18.68 -8.70 -31.09
N GLU A 13 18.39 -8.54 -32.38
CA GLU A 13 17.12 -7.98 -32.89
C GLU A 13 15.89 -8.88 -32.72
N ILE A 14 16.06 -10.16 -32.35
CA ILE A 14 14.93 -11.07 -32.15
C ILE A 14 14.24 -10.74 -30.82
N TYR A 15 13.04 -10.19 -30.94
CA TYR A 15 12.11 -9.91 -29.85
C TYR A 15 10.95 -10.91 -29.89
N LEU A 16 10.78 -11.66 -28.80
CA LEU A 16 9.74 -12.70 -28.67
C LEU A 16 8.56 -12.25 -27.78
N GLY A 17 8.47 -10.96 -27.46
CA GLY A 17 7.48 -10.44 -26.52
C GLY A 17 7.83 -10.74 -25.06
N ASN A 18 6.81 -10.74 -24.20
CA ASN A 18 6.95 -11.01 -22.78
C ASN A 18 7.10 -12.52 -22.53
N LEU A 19 8.28 -12.92 -22.06
CA LEU A 19 8.60 -14.32 -21.80
C LEU A 19 8.41 -14.73 -20.33
N GLY A 20 8.09 -13.80 -19.43
CA GLY A 20 7.92 -14.08 -17.99
C GLY A 20 6.56 -14.67 -17.61
N THR A 21 5.59 -14.71 -18.54
CA THR A 21 4.19 -15.11 -18.25
C THR A 21 3.51 -15.77 -19.46
N VAL A 22 4.19 -16.70 -20.13
CA VAL A 22 3.71 -17.30 -21.38
C VAL A 22 2.58 -18.30 -21.10
N GLU A 23 1.43 -18.08 -21.73
CA GLU A 23 0.25 -18.95 -21.67
C GLU A 23 -0.15 -19.55 -23.01
N THR A 24 0.40 -19.00 -24.08
CA THR A 24 0.04 -19.30 -25.47
C THR A 24 1.31 -19.54 -26.26
N ASP A 25 1.16 -20.24 -27.38
CA ASP A 25 2.26 -20.54 -28.29
C ASP A 25 3.06 -19.29 -28.67
N LEU A 26 4.38 -19.41 -28.61
CA LEU A 26 5.31 -18.37 -29.06
C LEU A 26 5.46 -18.42 -30.58
N ILE A 27 5.41 -17.26 -31.21
CA ILE A 27 5.72 -17.13 -32.63
C ILE A 27 7.23 -17.02 -32.78
N LEU A 28 7.87 -18.13 -33.15
CA LEU A 28 9.32 -18.19 -33.32
C LEU A 28 9.72 -17.94 -34.78
N PRO A 29 10.54 -16.91 -35.08
CA PRO A 29 10.96 -16.64 -36.45
C PRO A 29 11.89 -17.75 -36.95
N ALA A 30 11.61 -18.30 -38.14
CA ALA A 30 12.45 -19.30 -38.79
C ALA A 30 13.72 -18.70 -39.41
N LYS A 31 13.76 -17.37 -39.62
CA LYS A 31 14.88 -16.63 -40.20
C LYS A 31 15.05 -15.27 -39.54
N THR A 32 16.27 -14.74 -39.53
CA THR A 32 16.55 -13.34 -39.18
C THR A 32 16.01 -12.40 -40.27
N LYS A 33 15.96 -11.09 -40.02
CA LYS A 33 15.58 -10.09 -41.05
C LYS A 33 16.48 -10.14 -42.28
N ASP A 34 17.75 -10.51 -42.08
CA ASP A 34 18.76 -10.68 -43.12
C ASP A 34 18.69 -12.06 -43.82
N GLY A 35 17.69 -12.88 -43.51
CA GLY A 35 17.42 -14.16 -44.18
C GLY A 35 18.22 -15.36 -43.66
N ILE A 36 18.99 -15.21 -42.59
CA ILE A 36 19.77 -16.28 -41.98
C ILE A 36 18.83 -17.23 -41.23
N SER A 37 18.98 -18.54 -41.42
CA SER A 37 18.10 -19.53 -40.78
C SER A 37 18.37 -19.65 -39.28
N ILE A 38 17.29 -19.71 -38.49
CA ILE A 38 17.34 -19.86 -37.04
C ILE A 38 16.79 -21.25 -36.69
N ASN A 39 17.54 -22.00 -35.89
CA ASN A 39 17.09 -23.24 -35.29
C ASN A 39 16.82 -23.02 -33.80
N TRP A 40 15.62 -23.36 -33.35
CA TRP A 40 15.18 -23.14 -31.97
C TRP A 40 15.30 -24.41 -31.13
N GLN A 41 15.81 -24.27 -29.91
CA GLN A 41 15.99 -25.39 -28.97
C GLN A 41 15.41 -25.01 -27.62
N SER A 42 14.65 -25.92 -27.02
CA SER A 42 14.02 -25.74 -25.71
C SER A 42 14.67 -26.69 -24.73
N SER A 43 14.99 -26.21 -23.52
CA SER A 43 15.53 -27.06 -22.45
C SER A 43 14.49 -28.03 -21.88
N ARG A 44 13.20 -27.78 -22.09
CA ARG A 44 12.08 -28.63 -21.63
C ARG A 44 10.97 -28.72 -22.70
N PRO A 45 11.14 -29.55 -23.74
CA PRO A 45 10.17 -29.69 -24.84
C PRO A 45 8.77 -30.14 -24.40
N SER A 46 8.63 -30.77 -23.23
CA SER A 46 7.34 -31.16 -22.66
C SER A 46 6.50 -29.98 -22.14
N ILE A 47 7.09 -28.79 -22.00
CA ILE A 47 6.45 -27.57 -21.50
C ILE A 47 6.45 -26.47 -22.57
N LEU A 48 7.56 -26.33 -23.31
CA LEU A 48 7.66 -25.43 -24.46
C LEU A 48 8.38 -26.18 -25.57
N GLU A 49 7.68 -26.54 -26.64
CA GLU A 49 8.24 -27.24 -27.79
C GLU A 49 9.20 -26.34 -28.59
N HIS A 50 10.07 -26.94 -29.40
CA HIS A 50 11.04 -26.24 -30.25
C HIS A 50 10.41 -25.29 -31.28
N ASN A 51 9.15 -25.54 -31.65
CA ASN A 51 8.38 -24.70 -32.58
C ASN A 51 7.64 -23.54 -31.89
N GLY A 52 7.78 -23.40 -30.57
CA GLY A 52 7.09 -22.39 -29.77
C GLY A 52 5.77 -22.84 -29.17
N LYS A 53 5.31 -24.07 -29.40
CA LYS A 53 4.06 -24.58 -28.83
C LYS A 53 4.18 -24.76 -27.31
N VAL A 54 3.20 -24.26 -26.57
CA VAL A 54 3.21 -24.18 -25.10
C VAL A 54 2.26 -25.21 -24.49
N HIS A 55 2.78 -26.00 -23.57
CA HIS A 55 2.02 -26.92 -22.72
C HIS A 55 2.03 -26.39 -21.30
N ARG A 56 0.90 -25.88 -20.85
CA ARG A 56 0.77 -25.28 -19.52
C ARG A 56 0.85 -26.36 -18.44
N PRO A 57 1.68 -26.18 -17.40
CA PRO A 57 1.72 -27.06 -16.24
C PRO A 57 0.36 -27.12 -15.53
N GLU A 58 0.11 -28.20 -14.79
CA GLU A 58 -1.04 -28.25 -13.87
C GLU A 58 -0.88 -27.20 -12.76
N SER A 59 -1.99 -26.73 -12.19
CA SER A 59 -1.99 -25.69 -11.14
C SER A 59 -1.08 -26.05 -9.96
N LYS A 60 -1.08 -27.32 -9.54
CA LYS A 60 -0.24 -27.88 -8.46
C LYS A 60 1.26 -27.84 -8.74
N ASP A 61 1.64 -27.84 -10.01
CA ASP A 61 3.05 -27.86 -10.43
C ASP A 61 3.62 -26.43 -10.50
N GLY A 62 2.77 -25.40 -10.39
CA GLY A 62 3.17 -24.00 -10.44
C GLY A 62 3.75 -23.57 -11.79
N ASN A 63 4.14 -22.30 -11.89
CA ASN A 63 4.78 -21.77 -13.10
C ASN A 63 6.12 -22.47 -13.33
N GLN A 64 6.46 -22.72 -14.60
CA GLN A 64 7.66 -23.45 -14.97
C GLN A 64 8.52 -22.61 -15.91
N THR A 65 9.76 -22.33 -15.53
CA THR A 65 10.73 -21.65 -16.38
C THR A 65 11.45 -22.65 -17.30
N VAL A 66 11.57 -22.28 -18.57
CA VAL A 66 12.21 -23.01 -19.66
C VAL A 66 13.21 -22.09 -20.35
N VAL A 67 14.39 -22.61 -20.69
CA VAL A 67 15.37 -21.87 -21.47
C VAL A 67 15.13 -22.19 -22.95
N LEU A 68 14.78 -21.17 -23.72
CA LEU A 68 14.63 -21.25 -25.17
C LEU A 68 15.85 -20.62 -25.85
N LYS A 69 16.45 -21.33 -26.79
CA LYS A 69 17.72 -20.98 -27.42
C LYS A 69 17.56 -20.84 -28.94
N ALA A 70 17.85 -19.65 -29.46
CA ALA A 70 17.96 -19.41 -30.89
C ALA A 70 19.38 -19.74 -31.33
N VAL A 71 19.56 -20.58 -32.36
CA VAL A 71 20.86 -20.91 -32.95
C VAL A 71 20.87 -20.48 -34.42
N ALA A 72 21.79 -19.60 -34.79
CA ALA A 72 21.98 -19.16 -36.17
C ALA A 72 23.39 -19.52 -36.65
N GLY A 73 23.50 -19.92 -37.91
CA GLY A 73 24.77 -20.29 -38.53
C GLY A 73 24.90 -19.80 -39.96
N GLU A 74 26.10 -19.31 -40.31
CA GLU A 74 26.46 -18.91 -41.66
C GLU A 74 27.92 -19.28 -41.95
N GLY A 75 28.15 -20.18 -42.91
CA GLY A 75 29.48 -20.76 -43.17
C GLY A 75 29.97 -21.61 -41.99
N ASN A 76 31.18 -21.33 -41.49
CA ASN A 76 31.78 -22.02 -40.33
C ASN A 76 31.47 -21.33 -38.98
N ALA A 77 30.68 -20.25 -38.97
CA ALA A 77 30.34 -19.52 -37.75
C ALA A 77 28.94 -19.94 -37.28
N VAL A 78 28.84 -20.35 -36.01
CA VAL A 78 27.57 -20.65 -35.32
C VAL A 78 27.52 -19.82 -34.04
N ILE A 79 26.37 -19.22 -33.77
CA ILE A 79 26.12 -18.51 -32.52
C ILE A 79 24.72 -18.80 -31.99
N SER A 80 24.54 -18.58 -30.69
CA SER A 80 23.26 -18.73 -30.02
C SER A 80 22.92 -17.61 -29.05
N LYS A 81 21.63 -17.36 -28.88
CA LYS A 81 21.06 -16.47 -27.85
C LYS A 81 20.02 -17.23 -27.03
N GLU A 82 20.06 -17.05 -25.72
CA GLU A 82 19.17 -17.73 -24.78
C GLU A 82 18.11 -16.77 -24.23
N TYR A 83 16.91 -17.31 -24.04
CA TYR A 83 15.74 -16.62 -23.54
C TYR A 83 15.17 -17.43 -22.37
N GLN A 84 14.97 -16.80 -21.23
CA GLN A 84 14.23 -17.43 -20.14
C GLN A 84 12.74 -17.22 -20.36
N VAL A 85 11.99 -18.32 -20.43
CA VAL A 85 10.57 -18.35 -20.71
C VAL A 85 9.84 -19.03 -19.55
N THR A 86 9.04 -18.29 -18.81
CA THR A 86 8.18 -18.81 -17.73
C THR A 86 6.80 -19.13 -18.29
N ILE A 87 6.47 -20.43 -18.37
CA ILE A 87 5.15 -20.92 -18.73
C ILE A 87 4.25 -20.92 -17.50
N VAL A 88 3.07 -20.33 -17.62
CA VAL A 88 2.13 -20.17 -16.50
C VAL A 88 1.26 -21.43 -16.36
N ALA A 89 1.13 -21.92 -15.12
CA ALA A 89 0.28 -23.07 -14.80
C ALA A 89 -1.21 -22.82 -15.10
N LEU A 90 -1.99 -23.89 -15.22
CA LEU A 90 -3.44 -23.84 -15.32
C LEU A 90 -4.06 -23.20 -14.05
N PRO A 91 -5.25 -22.55 -14.16
CA PRO A 91 -5.95 -21.98 -13.00
C PRO A 91 -6.20 -23.01 -11.89
N VAL A 92 -6.17 -22.56 -10.64
CA VAL A 92 -6.58 -23.36 -9.48
C VAL A 92 -8.09 -23.55 -9.52
N GLU A 93 -8.59 -24.77 -9.35
CA GLU A 93 -10.03 -24.97 -9.20
C GLU A 93 -10.41 -24.81 -7.74
N ARG A 94 -11.47 -24.04 -7.49
CA ARG A 94 -12.01 -23.81 -6.14
C ARG A 94 -13.46 -24.26 -6.12
N LEU A 95 -13.85 -25.04 -5.12
CA LEU A 95 -15.23 -25.51 -4.98
C LEU A 95 -16.12 -24.43 -4.37
N PHE A 96 -17.22 -24.12 -5.04
CA PHE A 96 -18.30 -23.31 -4.49
C PHE A 96 -18.97 -24.01 -3.31
N VAL A 97 -19.12 -23.30 -2.19
CA VAL A 97 -19.86 -23.78 -1.01
C VAL A 97 -21.25 -23.16 -1.00
N ARG A 98 -21.34 -21.83 -0.95
CA ARG A 98 -22.61 -21.08 -0.96
C ARG A 98 -22.42 -19.60 -1.31
N GLN A 99 -23.51 -18.95 -1.70
CA GLN A 99 -23.57 -17.49 -1.71
C GLN A 99 -23.84 -17.00 -0.27
N LEU A 100 -23.11 -15.99 0.20
CA LEU A 100 -23.44 -15.36 1.48
C LEU A 100 -24.73 -14.52 1.35
N PRO A 101 -25.56 -14.45 2.42
CA PRO A 101 -26.83 -13.73 2.35
C PRO A 101 -26.67 -12.26 1.94
N MET A 102 -27.51 -11.83 1.00
CA MET A 102 -27.61 -10.43 0.54
C MET A 102 -29.01 -9.92 0.81
N GLU A 103 -29.23 -9.49 2.05
CA GLU A 103 -30.53 -9.03 2.55
C GLU A 103 -30.41 -7.56 2.98
N PHE A 104 -31.30 -6.72 2.45
CA PHE A 104 -31.29 -5.28 2.65
C PHE A 104 -32.65 -4.80 3.14
N GLY A 105 -32.65 -3.83 4.04
CA GLY A 105 -33.84 -3.05 4.40
C GLY A 105 -33.80 -1.69 3.72
N SER A 106 -34.92 -1.24 3.17
CA SER A 106 -35.04 0.10 2.58
C SER A 106 -36.38 0.73 2.93
N LYS A 107 -36.43 2.05 3.06
CA LYS A 107 -37.69 2.77 3.31
C LYS A 107 -38.66 2.55 2.13
N ILE A 108 -39.94 2.44 2.45
CA ILE A 108 -41.00 2.42 1.43
C ILE A 108 -41.01 3.78 0.69
N ASN A 109 -41.40 3.77 -0.59
CA ASN A 109 -41.35 4.88 -1.54
C ASN A 109 -39.93 5.39 -1.85
N THR A 110 -38.93 4.51 -1.81
CA THR A 110 -37.56 4.85 -2.20
C THR A 110 -37.02 3.92 -3.27
N GLN A 111 -35.96 4.38 -3.95
CA GLN A 111 -35.18 3.58 -4.87
C GLN A 111 -33.96 3.02 -4.13
N PHE A 112 -33.83 1.70 -4.09
CA PHE A 112 -32.66 1.02 -3.56
C PHE A 112 -31.78 0.51 -4.70
N ARG A 113 -30.47 0.73 -4.61
CA ARG A 113 -29.50 0.18 -5.57
C ARG A 113 -28.71 -0.94 -4.89
N LEU A 114 -28.78 -2.14 -5.46
CA LEU A 114 -27.98 -3.28 -5.01
C LEU A 114 -26.48 -3.01 -5.23
N PRO A 115 -25.61 -3.51 -4.34
CA PRO A 115 -24.17 -3.54 -4.60
C PRO A 115 -23.88 -4.29 -5.89
N GLY A 116 -22.99 -3.81 -6.74
CA GLY A 116 -22.62 -4.43 -8.02
C GLY A 116 -21.79 -5.71 -7.91
N CYS A 117 -21.85 -6.42 -6.78
CA CYS A 117 -21.11 -7.66 -6.52
C CYS A 117 -21.96 -8.68 -5.74
N ALA A 118 -21.50 -9.92 -5.69
CA ALA A 118 -21.96 -10.93 -4.73
C ALA A 118 -20.78 -11.59 -4.04
N ILE A 119 -21.01 -12.00 -2.80
CA ILE A 119 -20.01 -12.64 -1.96
C ILE A 119 -20.25 -14.15 -1.96
N LEU A 120 -19.23 -14.91 -2.35
CA LEU A 120 -19.27 -16.37 -2.42
C LEU A 120 -18.29 -16.96 -1.40
N GLU A 121 -18.77 -17.95 -0.64
CA GLU A 121 -17.94 -18.82 0.16
C GLU A 121 -17.48 -19.99 -0.72
N LEU A 122 -16.16 -20.19 -0.74
CA LEU A 122 -15.46 -21.28 -1.41
C LEU A 122 -14.79 -22.17 -0.35
N GLU A 123 -14.34 -23.36 -0.74
CA GLU A 123 -13.75 -24.34 0.19
C GLU A 123 -12.52 -23.85 0.98
N ASP A 124 -11.83 -22.85 0.46
CA ASP A 124 -10.56 -22.32 0.95
C ASP A 124 -10.61 -20.82 1.28
N GLY A 125 -11.80 -20.21 1.28
CA GLY A 125 -12.00 -18.81 1.67
C GLY A 125 -13.20 -18.14 1.00
N THR A 126 -13.31 -16.83 1.17
CA THR A 126 -14.40 -16.02 0.63
C THR A 126 -13.91 -15.15 -0.52
N VAL A 127 -14.74 -14.95 -1.54
CA VAL A 127 -14.45 -14.05 -2.66
C VAL A 127 -15.63 -13.12 -2.92
N SER A 128 -15.35 -11.95 -3.46
CA SER A 128 -16.35 -10.99 -3.93
C SER A 128 -16.19 -10.83 -5.44
N LEU A 129 -17.28 -11.05 -6.18
CA LEU A 129 -17.27 -11.07 -7.64
C LEU A 129 -18.29 -10.07 -8.19
N PRO A 130 -17.98 -9.36 -9.28
CA PRO A 130 -18.93 -8.48 -9.95
C PRO A 130 -20.19 -9.24 -10.40
N VAL A 131 -21.34 -8.57 -10.28
CA VAL A 131 -22.63 -9.13 -10.66
C VAL A 131 -23.36 -8.19 -11.58
N ARG A 132 -23.90 -8.76 -12.66
CA ARG A 132 -24.89 -8.13 -13.50
C ARG A 132 -26.28 -8.48 -13.02
N TRP A 133 -26.88 -7.59 -12.22
CA TRP A 133 -28.24 -7.73 -11.71
C TRP A 133 -29.28 -7.50 -12.80
N GLU A 134 -30.45 -8.12 -12.63
CA GLU A 134 -31.65 -7.70 -13.36
C GLU A 134 -32.00 -6.25 -13.00
N GLN A 135 -32.59 -5.53 -13.96
CA GLN A 135 -32.99 -4.12 -13.80
C GLN A 135 -31.84 -3.21 -13.32
N ASP A 136 -30.60 -3.52 -13.73
CA ASP A 136 -29.37 -2.78 -13.36
C ASP A 136 -29.18 -2.64 -11.83
N GLY A 137 -29.74 -3.59 -11.07
CA GLY A 137 -29.69 -3.64 -9.61
C GLY A 137 -30.57 -2.61 -8.92
N ILE A 138 -31.45 -1.92 -9.64
CA ILE A 138 -32.35 -0.90 -9.12
C ILE A 138 -33.66 -1.55 -8.69
N VAL A 139 -34.04 -1.34 -7.43
CA VAL A 139 -35.29 -1.84 -6.83
C VAL A 139 -36.15 -0.65 -6.43
N GLN A 140 -37.36 -0.56 -7.00
CA GLN A 140 -38.38 0.39 -6.54
C GLN A 140 -39.13 -0.24 -5.37
N VAL A 141 -38.97 0.33 -4.17
CA VAL A 141 -39.53 -0.20 -2.93
C VAL A 141 -40.84 0.53 -2.63
N GLU A 142 -41.97 0.01 -3.12
CA GLU A 142 -43.27 0.70 -3.08
C GLU A 142 -44.17 0.30 -1.91
N GLU A 143 -43.94 -0.88 -1.34
CA GLU A 143 -44.75 -1.45 -0.26
C GLU A 143 -43.92 -2.35 0.67
N GLU A 144 -44.49 -2.66 1.84
CA GLU A 144 -43.91 -3.52 2.88
C GLU A 144 -43.90 -4.99 2.43
N ARG A 145 -42.95 -5.31 1.54
CA ARG A 145 -42.70 -6.68 1.05
C ARG A 145 -41.22 -6.92 0.80
N THR A 146 -40.85 -8.18 0.65
CA THR A 146 -39.51 -8.58 0.21
C THR A 146 -39.50 -8.77 -1.32
N TYR A 147 -38.67 -7.99 -1.99
CA TYR A 147 -38.37 -8.06 -3.41
C TYR A 147 -37.19 -9.01 -3.60
N ARG A 148 -37.35 -10.03 -4.46
CA ARG A 148 -36.28 -10.96 -4.84
C ARG A 148 -35.72 -10.57 -6.20
N ILE A 149 -34.42 -10.35 -6.27
CA ILE A 149 -33.71 -9.95 -7.49
C ILE A 149 -32.64 -10.99 -7.80
N THR A 150 -32.52 -11.37 -9.07
CA THR A 150 -31.47 -12.29 -9.49
C THR A 150 -30.42 -11.58 -10.34
N GLY A 151 -29.20 -12.13 -10.34
CA GLY A 151 -28.08 -11.57 -11.08
C GLY A 151 -27.15 -12.65 -11.61
N LYS A 152 -26.44 -12.33 -12.68
CA LYS A 152 -25.41 -13.20 -13.26
C LYS A 152 -24.05 -12.76 -12.75
N LEU A 153 -23.26 -13.72 -12.24
CA LEU A 153 -21.85 -13.48 -11.94
C LEU A 153 -21.12 -13.17 -13.24
N GLU A 154 -20.42 -12.03 -13.28
CA GLU A 154 -19.45 -11.78 -14.34
C GLU A 154 -18.18 -12.58 -13.99
N GLU A 155 -17.58 -13.24 -14.98
CA GLU A 155 -16.33 -14.02 -14.86
C GLU A 155 -16.43 -15.42 -14.20
N GLN A 156 -16.89 -16.42 -14.96
CA GLN A 156 -16.73 -17.85 -14.59
C GLN A 156 -15.36 -18.43 -15.00
N GLU A 157 -14.59 -17.71 -15.81
CA GLU A 157 -13.22 -18.05 -16.21
C GLU A 157 -12.38 -16.77 -16.28
N THR A 158 -11.61 -16.46 -15.25
CA THR A 158 -10.65 -15.35 -15.32
C THR A 158 -9.52 -15.70 -16.30
N LYS A 159 -9.48 -15.01 -17.44
CA LYS A 159 -8.38 -15.01 -18.40
C LYS A 159 -7.87 -13.57 -18.56
N ARG A 160 -6.70 -13.21 -18.02
CA ARG A 160 -5.44 -12.93 -18.77
C ARG A 160 -4.44 -12.13 -17.92
N LEU A 161 -3.28 -12.74 -17.65
CA LEU A 161 -2.06 -12.04 -17.22
C LEU A 161 -1.50 -11.14 -18.32
N SER A 162 -0.76 -10.10 -17.91
CA SER A 162 0.66 -9.99 -18.30
C SER A 162 1.44 -8.86 -17.58
N CYS A 163 2.42 -9.21 -16.73
CA CYS A 163 3.84 -8.82 -16.77
C CYS A 163 4.55 -9.03 -15.41
N GLY A 164 5.74 -9.66 -15.47
CA GLY A 164 6.74 -9.71 -14.39
C GLY A 164 6.27 -10.33 -13.07
N ASP A 165 6.37 -11.66 -12.94
CA ASP A 165 6.20 -12.42 -11.68
C ASP A 165 4.94 -12.16 -10.82
N THR A 166 3.92 -11.49 -11.36
CA THR A 166 2.73 -11.11 -10.61
C THR A 166 1.56 -12.07 -10.85
N TYR A 167 0.84 -12.38 -9.77
CA TYR A 167 -0.28 -13.33 -9.76
C TYR A 167 -1.59 -12.60 -10.02
N GLU A 168 -2.18 -12.77 -11.20
CA GLU A 168 -3.62 -12.57 -11.35
C GLU A 168 -4.31 -13.82 -10.78
N MET A 169 -5.41 -13.64 -10.03
CA MET A 169 -6.18 -14.76 -9.49
C MET A 169 -6.85 -15.57 -10.62
N LYS A 170 -6.12 -16.59 -11.06
CA LYS A 170 -6.61 -17.62 -11.96
C LYS A 170 -7.24 -18.71 -11.12
N TYR A 171 -8.51 -18.53 -10.76
CA TYR A 171 -9.28 -19.65 -10.25
C TYR A 171 -10.57 -19.84 -11.02
N ARG A 172 -10.91 -21.11 -11.23
CA ARG A 172 -12.22 -21.49 -11.76
C ARG A 172 -13.08 -21.94 -10.59
N ILE A 173 -14.24 -21.34 -10.44
CA ILE A 173 -15.20 -21.74 -9.42
C ILE A 173 -16.03 -22.90 -9.96
N ARG A 174 -15.80 -24.10 -9.44
CA ARG A 174 -16.60 -25.27 -9.77
C ARG A 174 -17.92 -25.26 -9.00
N ASN A 175 -18.98 -25.70 -9.66
CA ASN A 175 -20.35 -25.78 -9.12
C ASN A 175 -20.93 -24.42 -8.66
N ALA A 176 -20.40 -23.31 -9.17
CA ALA A 176 -21.01 -22.00 -8.94
C ALA A 176 -22.45 -21.97 -9.51
N PRO A 177 -23.40 -21.34 -8.82
CA PRO A 177 -24.77 -21.26 -9.30
C PRO A 177 -24.82 -20.37 -10.56
N PRO A 178 -25.73 -20.65 -11.52
CA PRO A 178 -25.85 -19.85 -12.72
C PRO A 178 -26.37 -18.43 -12.43
N LEU A 179 -27.06 -18.26 -11.30
CA LEU A 179 -27.59 -16.99 -10.82
C LEU A 179 -27.35 -16.85 -9.32
N VAL A 180 -27.01 -15.63 -8.89
CA VAL A 180 -27.02 -15.21 -7.49
C VAL A 180 -28.32 -14.46 -7.18
N THR A 181 -28.71 -14.41 -5.90
CA THR A 181 -29.96 -13.77 -5.46
C THR A 181 -29.70 -12.73 -4.38
N ALA A 182 -30.39 -11.60 -4.44
CA ALA A 182 -30.48 -10.61 -3.37
C ALA A 182 -31.94 -10.34 -2.99
N TYR A 183 -32.16 -9.90 -1.76
CA TYR A 183 -33.46 -9.59 -1.20
C TYR A 183 -33.47 -8.18 -0.64
N VAL A 184 -34.44 -7.36 -1.05
CA VAL A 184 -34.67 -6.03 -0.49
C VAL A 184 -36.03 -6.04 0.18
N THR A 185 -36.12 -5.65 1.45
CA THR A 185 -37.37 -5.60 2.20
C THR A 185 -37.78 -4.15 2.42
N GLY A 186 -38.99 -3.79 2.00
CA GLY A 186 -39.58 -2.49 2.30
C GLY A 186 -39.93 -2.40 3.77
N LEU A 187 -39.36 -1.42 4.47
CA LEU A 187 -39.58 -1.18 5.89
C LEU A 187 -40.51 0.03 6.07
N PRO A 188 -41.56 -0.05 6.89
CA PRO A 188 -42.35 1.11 7.28
C PRO A 188 -41.48 2.09 8.08
N ASP A 189 -41.80 3.38 8.03
CA ASP A 189 -40.99 4.45 8.67
C ASP A 189 -40.73 4.18 10.16
N GLU A 190 -41.71 3.63 10.88
CA GLU A 190 -41.60 3.31 12.31
C GLU A 190 -40.59 2.19 12.61
N SER A 191 -40.28 1.34 11.63
CA SER A 191 -39.31 0.24 11.75
C SER A 191 -37.93 0.59 11.20
N TYR A 192 -37.78 1.75 10.56
CA TYR A 192 -36.50 2.21 10.03
C TYR A 192 -35.75 3.02 11.09
N THR A 193 -34.66 2.46 11.63
CA THR A 193 -33.76 3.20 12.52
C THR A 193 -32.61 3.75 11.71
N GLU A 194 -32.41 5.07 11.74
CA GLU A 194 -31.23 5.68 11.14
C GLU A 194 -29.97 5.24 11.91
N PRO A 195 -28.93 4.76 11.21
CA PRO A 195 -27.70 4.36 11.86
C PRO A 195 -27.03 5.56 12.52
N GLU A 196 -26.54 5.39 13.75
CA GLU A 196 -25.80 6.43 14.44
C GLU A 196 -24.50 6.73 13.69
N VAL A 197 -24.35 7.97 13.21
CA VAL A 197 -23.19 8.38 12.43
C VAL A 197 -21.98 8.54 13.35
N PRO A 198 -20.87 7.83 13.10
CA PRO A 198 -19.65 7.98 13.90
C PRO A 198 -19.12 9.41 13.87
N VAL A 199 -18.85 9.97 15.05
CA VAL A 199 -18.26 11.30 15.19
C VAL A 199 -16.78 11.19 15.56
N ARG A 200 -15.97 12.13 15.06
CA ARG A 200 -14.57 12.23 15.48
C ARG A 200 -14.52 12.56 16.97
N LYS A 201 -13.76 11.76 17.73
CA LYS A 201 -13.53 11.92 19.17
C LYS A 201 -12.26 12.73 19.45
N VAL A 202 -11.28 12.64 18.57
CA VAL A 202 -10.00 13.36 18.66
C VAL A 202 -9.54 13.81 17.27
N CYS A 203 -8.63 14.77 17.21
CA CYS A 203 -8.00 15.22 15.96
C CYS A 203 -6.50 14.98 16.03
N GLU A 204 -5.88 14.51 14.94
CA GLU A 204 -4.42 14.49 14.83
C GLU A 204 -3.87 15.93 14.98
N ALA A 205 -2.80 16.10 15.75
CA ALA A 205 -2.11 17.38 15.80
C ALA A 205 -1.60 17.75 14.39
N GLN A 206 -1.79 19.01 13.99
CA GLN A 206 -1.36 19.44 12.66
C GLN A 206 0.16 19.30 12.53
N ARG A 207 0.65 18.95 11.34
CA ARG A 207 2.09 18.76 11.08
C ARG A 207 2.93 19.98 11.49
N CYS A 208 2.41 21.20 11.30
CA CYS A 208 3.07 22.44 11.70
C CYS A 208 3.15 22.65 13.23
N GLN A 209 2.35 21.92 14.02
CA GLN A 209 2.36 21.95 15.48
C GLN A 209 3.35 20.95 16.08
N VAL A 210 3.83 19.98 15.29
CA VAL A 210 4.71 18.90 15.74
C VAL A 210 6.10 19.08 15.13
N LYS A 211 7.13 19.13 15.98
CA LYS A 211 8.52 19.20 15.54
C LYS A 211 9.29 18.02 16.10
N LEU A 212 9.89 17.22 15.23
CA LEU A 212 10.87 16.22 15.64
C LEU A 212 12.13 16.94 16.13
N GLN A 213 12.59 16.56 17.31
CA GLN A 213 13.89 16.96 17.85
C GLN A 213 14.95 15.93 17.41
N LYS A 214 16.24 16.21 17.63
CA LYS A 214 17.38 15.40 17.16
C LYS A 214 17.34 13.98 17.75
N ASP A 215 16.55 13.09 17.14
CA ASP A 215 16.25 11.71 17.57
C ASP A 215 17.23 10.68 16.94
N GLY A 216 18.41 11.12 16.52
CA GLY A 216 19.34 10.29 15.75
C GLY A 216 18.76 9.89 14.39
N LYS A 217 18.49 8.60 14.20
CA LYS A 217 18.15 7.97 12.90
C LYS A 217 16.96 8.62 12.19
N PHE A 218 15.91 9.02 12.89
CA PHE A 218 14.73 9.64 12.29
C PHE A 218 15.06 10.99 11.62
N THR A 219 15.74 11.87 12.35
CA THR A 219 16.16 13.17 11.81
C THR A 219 17.24 13.03 10.74
N GLU A 220 18.17 12.07 10.87
CA GLU A 220 19.15 11.76 9.83
C GLU A 220 18.51 11.29 8.52
N ASP A 221 17.45 10.48 8.61
CA ASP A 221 16.68 10.05 7.44
C ASP A 221 15.92 11.22 6.78
N VAL A 222 15.37 12.15 7.58
CA VAL A 222 14.71 13.36 7.08
C VAL A 222 15.72 14.25 6.34
N ASP A 223 16.85 14.56 6.95
CA ASP A 223 17.89 15.41 6.35
C ASP A 223 18.42 14.80 5.05
N ARG A 224 18.67 13.48 5.05
CA ARG A 224 19.12 12.77 3.85
C ARG A 224 18.08 12.77 2.74
N MET A 225 16.81 12.55 3.07
CA MET A 225 15.74 12.57 2.06
C MET A 225 15.54 13.99 1.51
N LEU A 226 15.70 15.02 2.35
CA LEU A 226 15.68 16.41 1.91
C LEU A 226 16.78 16.68 0.87
N ASP A 227 18.01 16.26 1.14
CA ASP A 227 19.12 16.37 0.18
C ASP A 227 18.81 15.61 -1.13
N TYR A 228 18.21 14.42 -1.02
CA TYR A 228 17.82 13.62 -2.18
C TYR A 228 16.78 14.32 -3.05
N ILE A 229 15.71 14.88 -2.46
CA ILE A 229 14.67 15.64 -3.17
C ILE A 229 15.26 16.89 -3.83
N LEU A 230 16.11 17.63 -3.13
CA LEU A 230 16.73 18.85 -3.66
C LEU A 230 17.65 18.56 -4.87
N SER A 231 18.14 17.32 -5.02
CA SER A 231 18.97 16.89 -6.15
C SER A 231 18.19 16.72 -7.47
N TYR A 232 16.87 16.53 -7.41
CA TYR A 232 16.03 16.34 -8.62
C TYR A 232 16.06 17.57 -9.53
N LYS A 233 16.10 17.34 -10.84
CA LYS A 233 15.97 18.40 -11.85
C LYS A 233 14.56 18.42 -12.39
N ALA A 234 13.91 19.60 -12.40
CA ALA A 234 12.55 19.75 -12.90
C ALA A 234 12.41 19.25 -14.34
N ASP A 235 13.40 19.54 -15.21
CA ASP A 235 13.40 19.07 -16.59
C ASP A 235 13.33 17.54 -16.73
N SER A 236 13.97 16.78 -15.84
CA SER A 236 13.91 15.32 -15.86
C SER A 236 12.51 14.81 -15.48
N LEU A 237 11.86 15.45 -14.52
CA LEU A 237 10.48 15.14 -14.09
C LEU A 237 9.44 15.57 -15.15
N LEU A 238 9.75 16.60 -15.93
CA LEU A 238 8.90 17.12 -17.02
C LEU A 238 9.09 16.41 -18.35
N TYR A 239 10.14 15.60 -18.50
CA TYR A 239 10.55 15.03 -19.79
C TYR A 239 9.39 14.30 -20.50
N ASN A 240 8.78 13.32 -19.82
CA ASN A 240 7.72 12.51 -20.42
C ASN A 240 6.43 13.31 -20.66
N PHE A 241 6.12 14.27 -19.78
CA PHE A 241 4.98 15.19 -19.93
C PHE A 241 5.11 16.06 -21.19
N ARG A 242 6.28 16.68 -21.37
CA ARG A 242 6.58 17.49 -22.55
C ARG A 242 6.57 16.65 -23.82
N GLN A 243 7.20 15.47 -23.79
CA GLN A 243 7.22 14.55 -24.93
C GLN A 243 5.80 14.16 -25.37
N ALA A 244 4.94 13.78 -24.43
CA ALA A 244 3.56 13.36 -24.72
C ALA A 244 2.69 14.52 -25.25
N ALA A 245 2.96 15.76 -24.84
CA ALA A 245 2.31 16.96 -25.38
C ALA A 245 2.96 17.54 -26.66
N GLY A 246 3.98 16.87 -27.21
CA GLY A 246 4.69 17.32 -28.41
C GLY A 246 5.56 18.58 -28.18
N ILE A 247 5.95 18.86 -26.94
CA ILE A 247 6.89 19.92 -26.57
C ILE A 247 8.32 19.36 -26.67
N PRO A 248 9.24 20.01 -27.40
CA PRO A 248 10.61 19.52 -27.57
C PRO A 248 11.38 19.38 -26.25
N VAL A 249 12.09 18.26 -26.09
CA VAL A 249 12.93 17.93 -24.92
C VAL A 249 14.39 17.72 -25.35
N SER A 250 15.13 18.80 -25.59
CA SER A 250 16.52 18.74 -26.06
C SER A 250 17.52 18.78 -24.90
N GLY A 251 18.54 17.92 -24.92
CA GLY A 251 19.63 17.91 -23.94
C GLY A 251 19.28 17.35 -22.55
N VAL A 252 18.06 16.84 -22.36
CA VAL A 252 17.58 16.25 -21.10
C VAL A 252 17.53 14.73 -21.24
N LYS A 253 18.04 13.99 -20.25
CA LYS A 253 17.92 12.53 -20.20
C LYS A 253 16.60 12.14 -19.52
N PRO A 254 15.84 11.18 -20.07
CA PRO A 254 14.67 10.63 -19.38
C PRO A 254 15.09 9.92 -18.09
N MET A 255 14.13 9.79 -17.18
CA MET A 255 14.25 8.90 -16.04
C MET A 255 14.19 7.43 -16.48
N LEU A 256 14.64 6.53 -15.63
CA LEU A 256 14.74 5.09 -15.91
C LEU A 256 13.63 4.30 -15.18
N GLY A 257 13.57 2.99 -15.43
CA GLY A 257 12.64 2.10 -14.74
C GLY A 257 11.19 2.40 -15.13
N TRP A 258 10.30 2.51 -14.14
CA TRP A 258 8.87 2.74 -14.40
C TRP A 258 8.56 4.17 -14.89
N GLU A 259 9.56 5.05 -14.90
CA GLU A 259 9.52 6.38 -15.52
C GLU A 259 10.16 6.44 -16.91
N ALA A 260 10.61 5.31 -17.47
CA ALA A 260 11.16 5.29 -18.82
C ALA A 260 10.09 5.67 -19.88
N PRO A 261 10.46 6.27 -21.02
CA PRO A 261 9.51 6.72 -22.04
C PRO A 261 8.55 5.65 -22.56
N GLU A 262 9.00 4.39 -22.59
CA GLU A 262 8.23 3.21 -22.98
C GLU A 262 7.30 2.67 -21.88
N SER A 263 7.48 3.09 -20.62
CA SER A 263 6.68 2.63 -19.49
C SER A 263 5.31 3.29 -19.47
N ASN A 264 4.26 2.50 -19.33
CA ASN A 264 2.88 3.00 -19.22
C ASN A 264 2.54 3.61 -17.86
N LEU A 265 3.40 3.47 -16.84
CA LEU A 265 3.22 4.09 -15.53
C LEU A 265 3.90 5.47 -15.39
N ARG A 266 4.71 5.88 -16.37
CA ARG A 266 5.51 7.12 -16.34
C ARG A 266 4.69 8.34 -15.90
N GLY A 267 5.31 9.26 -15.17
CA GLY A 267 4.71 10.46 -14.58
C GLY A 267 4.28 10.30 -13.12
N HIS A 268 4.18 9.08 -12.59
CA HIS A 268 3.75 8.86 -11.21
C HIS A 268 4.76 9.37 -10.18
N THR A 269 6.06 9.27 -10.47
CA THR A 269 7.13 9.78 -9.59
C THR A 269 7.10 11.30 -9.51
N THR A 270 6.75 11.99 -10.60
CA THR A 270 6.56 13.46 -10.61
C THR A 270 5.45 13.89 -9.65
N GLY A 271 4.34 13.13 -9.60
CA GLY A 271 3.27 13.36 -8.63
C GLY A 271 3.73 13.16 -7.18
N HIS A 272 4.37 12.03 -6.89
CA HIS A 272 4.94 11.76 -5.56
C HIS A 272 5.98 12.81 -5.14
N TYR A 273 6.80 13.29 -6.08
CA TYR A 273 7.80 14.31 -5.82
C TYR A 273 7.15 15.63 -5.37
N LEU A 274 6.05 16.05 -5.99
CA LEU A 274 5.30 17.24 -5.56
C LEU A 274 4.78 17.09 -4.11
N SER A 275 4.16 15.96 -3.78
CA SER A 275 3.75 15.67 -2.40
C SER A 275 4.96 15.67 -1.45
N ALA A 276 6.07 15.05 -1.83
CA ALA A 276 7.27 14.98 -1.01
C ALA A 276 7.88 16.37 -0.75
N VAL A 277 7.90 17.26 -1.75
CA VAL A 277 8.35 18.65 -1.60
C VAL A 277 7.45 19.44 -0.65
N ALA A 278 6.13 19.30 -0.77
CA ALA A 278 5.17 19.94 0.13
C ALA A 278 5.32 19.43 1.58
N LEU A 279 5.40 18.12 1.77
CA LEU A 279 5.62 17.50 3.09
C LEU A 279 6.95 17.93 3.71
N ALA A 280 8.03 17.92 2.92
CA ALA A 280 9.34 18.36 3.36
C ALA A 280 9.31 19.82 3.82
N TYR A 281 8.66 20.70 3.06
CA TYR A 281 8.54 22.11 3.45
C TYR A 281 7.79 22.27 4.75
N GLU A 282 6.71 21.53 4.96
CA GLU A 282 5.94 21.63 6.21
C GLU A 282 6.77 21.29 7.45
N VAL A 283 7.68 20.31 7.34
CA VAL A 283 8.55 19.85 8.42
C VAL A 283 9.79 20.72 8.61
N THR A 284 10.45 21.12 7.52
CA THR A 284 11.78 21.76 7.57
C THR A 284 11.74 23.28 7.42
N LYS A 285 10.67 23.81 6.82
CA LYS A 285 10.53 25.21 6.40
C LYS A 285 11.66 25.68 5.46
N ASP A 286 12.26 24.76 4.70
CA ASP A 286 13.30 25.08 3.72
C ASP A 286 12.69 25.77 2.48
N GLU A 287 12.95 27.07 2.34
CA GLU A 287 12.41 27.91 1.25
C GLU A 287 12.85 27.46 -0.16
N ARG A 288 13.91 26.66 -0.30
CA ARG A 288 14.34 26.13 -1.62
C ARG A 288 13.28 25.20 -2.23
N LEU A 289 12.46 24.58 -1.39
CA LEU A 289 11.42 23.63 -1.79
C LEU A 289 10.27 24.30 -2.53
N GLU A 290 9.84 25.48 -2.08
CA GLU A 290 8.79 26.26 -2.76
C GLU A 290 9.21 26.60 -4.20
N LYS A 291 10.48 27.02 -4.39
CA LYS A 291 11.03 27.29 -5.71
C LYS A 291 11.04 26.05 -6.61
N LYS A 292 11.44 24.89 -6.07
CA LYS A 292 11.43 23.60 -6.81
C LYS A 292 10.02 23.18 -7.21
N ALA A 293 9.05 23.29 -6.29
CA ALA A 293 7.65 23.01 -6.59
C ALA A 293 7.13 23.94 -7.68
N LYS A 294 7.36 25.24 -7.55
CA LYS A 294 6.92 26.24 -8.52
C LYS A 294 7.47 25.99 -9.92
N GLU A 295 8.77 25.74 -10.06
CA GLU A 295 9.40 25.44 -11.35
C GLU A 295 8.74 24.23 -12.04
N LEU A 296 8.44 23.18 -11.28
CA LEU A 296 7.76 21.99 -11.78
C LEU A 296 6.28 22.24 -12.12
N ILE A 297 5.56 22.97 -11.27
CA ILE A 297 4.15 23.34 -11.48
C ILE A 297 4.00 24.21 -12.74
N ASP A 298 4.85 25.22 -12.91
CA ASP A 298 4.83 26.10 -14.08
C ASP A 298 5.07 25.27 -15.37
N GLY A 299 6.00 24.31 -15.35
CA GLY A 299 6.24 23.41 -16.48
C GLY A 299 5.10 22.43 -16.75
N LEU A 300 4.45 21.88 -15.71
CA LEU A 300 3.27 21.03 -15.86
C LEU A 300 2.05 21.83 -16.36
N TYR A 301 1.94 23.09 -15.96
CA TYR A 301 0.90 23.99 -16.44
C TYR A 301 1.05 24.29 -17.93
N GLU A 302 2.28 24.52 -18.41
CA GLU A 302 2.59 24.61 -19.85
C GLU A 302 2.08 23.38 -20.62
N VAL A 303 2.33 22.18 -20.07
CA VAL A 303 1.86 20.91 -20.65
C VAL A 303 0.34 20.83 -20.66
N GLN A 304 -0.34 21.14 -19.55
CA GLN A 304 -1.81 21.10 -19.48
C GLN A 304 -2.46 22.09 -20.48
N GLN A 305 -1.87 23.26 -20.67
CA GLN A 305 -2.34 24.23 -21.66
C GLN A 305 -2.12 23.74 -23.10
N LYS A 306 -0.98 23.10 -23.37
CA LYS A 306 -0.70 22.49 -24.66
C LYS A 306 -1.71 21.39 -24.99
N TYR A 307 -2.05 20.54 -24.02
CA TYR A 307 -3.08 19.52 -24.17
C TYR A 307 -4.46 20.13 -24.41
N THR A 308 -4.85 21.13 -23.64
CA THR A 308 -6.15 21.82 -23.81
C THR A 308 -6.32 22.37 -25.23
N ALA A 309 -5.23 22.84 -25.85
CA ALA A 309 -5.26 23.33 -27.23
C ALA A 309 -5.27 22.23 -28.32
N MET A 310 -5.09 20.94 -27.97
CA MET A 310 -5.08 19.84 -28.94
C MET A 310 -6.48 19.43 -29.38
N SER A 311 -7.40 19.22 -28.44
CA SER A 311 -8.80 18.87 -28.71
C SER A 311 -9.63 18.91 -27.43
N GLU A 312 -10.96 18.89 -27.56
CA GLU A 312 -11.90 18.83 -26.44
C GLU A 312 -11.68 17.62 -25.50
N GLU A 313 -11.21 16.48 -26.02
CA GLU A 313 -10.91 15.29 -25.19
C GLU A 313 -9.81 15.55 -24.14
N TYR A 314 -8.95 16.54 -24.39
CA TYR A 314 -7.83 16.91 -23.54
C TYR A 314 -8.11 18.12 -22.64
N GLU A 315 -9.33 18.67 -22.65
CA GLU A 315 -9.65 19.85 -21.83
C GLU A 315 -9.50 19.55 -20.33
N GLY A 316 -8.52 20.21 -19.68
CA GLY A 316 -8.18 20.00 -18.28
C GLY A 316 -7.30 18.77 -17.99
N TYR A 317 -6.98 17.96 -19.00
CA TYR A 317 -6.16 16.76 -18.86
C TYR A 317 -4.68 17.06 -18.58
N LEU A 318 -4.06 16.27 -17.70
CA LEU A 318 -2.61 16.29 -17.49
C LEU A 318 -2.11 14.89 -17.10
N SER A 319 -1.25 14.33 -17.93
CA SER A 319 -0.42 13.16 -17.62
C SER A 319 0.81 13.09 -18.53
N ALA A 320 1.73 12.17 -18.23
CA ALA A 320 2.94 11.91 -18.99
C ALA A 320 2.73 10.97 -20.20
N TYR A 321 1.48 10.67 -20.52
CA TYR A 321 1.04 9.86 -21.66
C TYR A 321 -0.29 10.40 -22.22
N PRO A 322 -0.64 10.08 -23.48
CA PRO A 322 -1.91 10.50 -24.07
C PRO A 322 -3.12 9.83 -23.41
N VAL A 323 -4.31 10.38 -23.64
CA VAL A 323 -5.60 9.88 -23.11
C VAL A 323 -5.95 8.45 -23.55
N SER A 324 -5.23 7.87 -24.52
CA SER A 324 -5.52 6.54 -25.07
C SER A 324 -5.50 5.43 -24.02
N GLN A 325 -4.63 5.49 -23.00
CA GLN A 325 -4.64 4.48 -21.92
C GLN A 325 -5.98 4.44 -21.17
N PHE A 326 -6.63 5.60 -21.00
CA PHE A 326 -7.96 5.68 -20.38
C PHE A 326 -9.03 5.10 -21.32
N SER A 327 -9.01 5.50 -22.59
CA SER A 327 -9.91 4.97 -23.62
C SER A 327 -9.79 3.46 -23.81
N ASP A 328 -8.58 2.91 -23.67
CA ASP A 328 -8.32 1.48 -23.80
C ASP A 328 -8.78 0.71 -22.56
N LEU A 329 -8.57 1.25 -21.36
CA LEU A 329 -9.13 0.69 -20.12
C LEU A 329 -10.66 0.63 -20.15
N GLU A 330 -11.30 1.70 -20.61
CA GLU A 330 -12.76 1.77 -20.78
C GLU A 330 -13.30 0.68 -21.72
N LYS A 331 -12.50 0.29 -22.73
CA LYS A 331 -12.81 -0.79 -23.67
C LYS A 331 -12.43 -2.19 -23.14
N GLY A 332 -11.88 -2.28 -21.93
CA GLY A 332 -11.50 -3.54 -21.29
C GLY A 332 -10.07 -4.00 -21.57
N ALA A 333 -9.17 -3.09 -21.97
CA ALA A 333 -7.74 -3.41 -22.01
C ALA A 333 -7.22 -3.67 -20.58
N VAL A 334 -6.34 -4.66 -20.47
CA VAL A 334 -5.76 -5.13 -19.21
C VAL A 334 -4.24 -4.88 -19.18
N TYR A 335 -3.64 -5.17 -18.03
CA TYR A 335 -2.19 -5.10 -17.86
C TYR A 335 -1.49 -6.12 -18.79
N PRO A 336 -0.41 -5.73 -19.51
CA PRO A 336 0.38 -4.50 -19.39
C PRO A 336 0.11 -3.53 -20.54
N ALA A 337 -0.88 -3.83 -21.41
CA ALA A 337 -1.27 -2.95 -22.50
C ALA A 337 -1.71 -1.58 -21.95
N VAL A 338 -2.37 -1.60 -20.78
CA VAL A 338 -2.63 -0.43 -19.93
C VAL A 338 -2.01 -0.67 -18.56
N TRP A 339 -1.40 0.36 -17.97
CA TRP A 339 -0.85 0.27 -16.62
C TRP A 339 -1.33 1.42 -15.74
N ALA A 340 -2.31 1.12 -14.89
CA ALA A 340 -2.80 1.99 -13.80
C ALA A 340 -2.94 3.49 -14.14
N PRO A 341 -3.67 3.87 -15.22
CA PRO A 341 -3.67 5.25 -15.69
C PRO A 341 -4.29 6.23 -14.68
N TYR A 342 -5.27 5.77 -13.89
CA TYR A 342 -5.88 6.57 -12.82
C TYR A 342 -5.00 6.64 -11.56
N TYR A 343 -4.16 5.64 -11.28
CA TYR A 343 -3.17 5.70 -10.19
C TYR A 343 -2.17 6.82 -10.40
N THR A 344 -1.62 6.94 -11.62
CA THR A 344 -0.66 7.99 -11.96
C THR A 344 -1.34 9.35 -11.95
N LEU A 345 -2.56 9.46 -12.48
CA LEU A 345 -3.36 10.68 -12.40
C LEU A 345 -3.58 11.11 -10.93
N HIS A 346 -3.90 10.16 -10.05
CA HIS A 346 -4.01 10.40 -8.62
C HIS A 346 -2.71 10.98 -8.03
N LYS A 347 -1.53 10.44 -8.34
CA LYS A 347 -0.27 10.99 -7.79
C LYS A 347 -0.06 12.44 -8.21
N ILE A 348 -0.37 12.76 -9.46
CA ILE A 348 -0.28 14.14 -9.97
C ILE A 348 -1.27 15.03 -9.22
N MET A 349 -2.53 14.60 -9.07
CA MET A 349 -3.55 15.35 -8.37
C MET A 349 -3.22 15.58 -6.89
N ALA A 350 -2.82 14.52 -6.17
CA ALA A 350 -2.42 14.59 -4.77
C ALA A 350 -1.22 15.53 -4.59
N GLY A 351 -0.20 15.41 -5.44
CA GLY A 351 0.97 16.28 -5.41
C GLY A 351 0.65 17.76 -5.64
N LEU A 352 -0.19 18.08 -6.62
CA LEU A 352 -0.64 19.46 -6.87
C LEU A 352 -1.45 20.00 -5.69
N LEU A 353 -2.34 19.19 -5.13
CA LEU A 353 -3.17 19.57 -3.99
C LEU A 353 -2.33 19.81 -2.72
N ASP A 354 -1.35 18.94 -2.46
CA ASP A 354 -0.41 19.09 -1.34
C ASP A 354 0.45 20.36 -1.49
N CYS A 355 0.95 20.66 -2.70
CA CYS A 355 1.64 21.92 -2.98
C CYS A 355 0.75 23.14 -2.76
N TYR A 356 -0.53 23.10 -3.13
CA TYR A 356 -1.46 24.19 -2.83
C TYR A 356 -1.63 24.38 -1.32
N LYS A 357 -1.82 23.30 -0.54
CA LYS A 357 -1.96 23.41 0.91
C LYS A 357 -0.71 23.99 1.57
N ALA A 358 0.47 23.53 1.14
CA ALA A 358 1.75 23.93 1.72
C ALA A 358 2.18 25.35 1.33
N PHE A 359 2.03 25.72 0.05
CA PHE A 359 2.59 26.96 -0.52
C PHE A 359 1.53 28.01 -0.90
N GLN A 360 0.24 27.66 -0.87
CA GLN A 360 -0.85 28.50 -1.38
C GLN A 360 -0.70 28.85 -2.88
N GLU A 361 -0.05 27.98 -3.66
CA GLU A 361 0.17 28.14 -5.10
C GLU A 361 -1.15 27.93 -5.87
N LYS A 362 -1.79 29.03 -6.27
CA LYS A 362 -3.11 29.02 -6.90
C LYS A 362 -3.12 28.29 -8.24
N THR A 363 -2.02 28.32 -8.99
CA THR A 363 -1.92 27.57 -10.24
C THR A 363 -2.05 26.06 -9.99
N ALA A 364 -1.50 25.54 -8.89
CA ALA A 364 -1.64 24.14 -8.55
C ALA A 364 -3.11 23.75 -8.25
N LEU A 365 -3.83 24.59 -7.49
CA LEU A 365 -5.26 24.39 -7.24
C LEU A 365 -6.08 24.43 -8.53
N GLU A 366 -5.82 25.40 -9.41
CA GLU A 366 -6.49 25.49 -10.70
C GLU A 366 -6.29 24.22 -11.53
N MET A 367 -5.04 23.76 -11.65
CA MET A 367 -4.69 22.57 -12.42
C MET A 367 -5.38 21.33 -11.89
N VAL A 368 -5.36 21.09 -10.58
CA VAL A 368 -5.99 19.89 -9.99
C VAL A 368 -7.51 19.93 -10.10
N CYS A 369 -8.14 21.10 -9.98
CA CYS A 369 -9.58 21.27 -10.23
C CYS A 369 -9.92 20.94 -11.69
N ARG A 370 -9.12 21.42 -12.67
CA ARG A 370 -9.31 21.09 -14.09
C ARG A 370 -9.18 19.59 -14.36
N ILE A 371 -8.22 18.91 -13.73
CA ILE A 371 -8.09 17.45 -13.81
C ILE A 371 -9.33 16.76 -13.23
N GLY A 372 -9.82 17.22 -12.07
CA GLY A 372 -11.03 16.68 -11.44
C GLY A 372 -12.27 16.83 -12.32
N ILE A 373 -12.43 17.96 -12.99
CA ILE A 373 -13.53 18.18 -13.96
C ILE A 373 -13.36 17.30 -15.20
N TRP A 374 -12.14 17.08 -15.68
CA TRP A 374 -11.87 16.13 -16.76
C TRP A 374 -12.30 14.70 -16.36
N VAL A 375 -11.95 14.26 -15.15
CA VAL A 375 -12.36 12.95 -14.61
C VAL A 375 -13.89 12.85 -14.53
N TYR A 376 -14.55 13.89 -13.98
CA TYR A 376 -16.00 13.97 -13.90
C TYR A 376 -16.67 13.78 -15.27
N ASN A 377 -16.26 14.61 -16.25
CA ASN A 377 -16.83 14.61 -17.59
C ASN A 377 -16.59 13.30 -18.35
N ARG A 378 -15.47 12.63 -18.07
CA ARG A 378 -15.09 11.38 -18.73
C ARG A 378 -15.83 10.18 -18.14
N LEU A 379 -15.75 9.99 -16.82
CA LEU A 379 -16.35 8.84 -16.15
C LEU A 379 -17.88 8.91 -16.09
N GLY A 380 -18.46 10.12 -16.01
CA GLY A 380 -19.92 10.31 -15.98
C GLY A 380 -20.63 9.87 -17.28
N LYS A 381 -19.90 9.56 -18.35
CA LYS A 381 -20.44 9.03 -19.61
C LYS A 381 -20.49 7.50 -19.65
N LEU A 382 -19.88 6.82 -18.68
CA LEU A 382 -19.73 5.37 -18.67
C LEU A 382 -20.86 4.69 -17.87
N PRO A 383 -21.37 3.54 -18.33
CA PRO A 383 -22.27 2.71 -17.52
C PRO A 383 -21.60 2.24 -16.22
N LYS A 384 -22.37 2.07 -15.14
CA LYS A 384 -21.84 1.63 -13.83
C LYS A 384 -21.18 0.25 -13.92
N GLU A 385 -21.66 -0.63 -14.79
CA GLU A 385 -21.07 -1.95 -15.05
C GLU A 385 -19.64 -1.81 -15.62
N THR A 386 -19.42 -0.84 -16.52
CA THR A 386 -18.09 -0.55 -17.04
C THR A 386 -17.16 -0.02 -15.95
N LEU A 387 -17.64 0.88 -15.09
CA LEU A 387 -16.86 1.39 -13.95
C LEU A 387 -16.48 0.24 -12.99
N ASN A 388 -17.45 -0.59 -12.60
CA ASN A 388 -17.22 -1.72 -11.70
C ASN A 388 -16.19 -2.70 -12.29
N ARG A 389 -16.29 -3.02 -13.60
CA ARG A 389 -15.29 -3.84 -14.29
C ARG A 389 -13.90 -3.21 -14.24
N MET A 390 -13.79 -1.91 -14.54
CA MET A 390 -12.50 -1.21 -14.53
C MET A 390 -11.85 -1.32 -13.15
N TRP A 391 -12.56 -1.02 -12.06
CA TRP A 391 -11.99 -1.00 -10.71
C TRP A 391 -11.68 -2.37 -10.13
N PHE A 392 -12.38 -3.41 -10.59
CA PHE A 392 -12.08 -4.79 -10.28
C PHE A 392 -10.85 -5.32 -11.05
N THR A 393 -10.50 -4.72 -12.19
CA THR A 393 -9.41 -5.19 -13.05
C THR A 393 -8.05 -5.05 -12.34
N TYR A 394 -7.27 -6.14 -12.37
CA TYR A 394 -5.93 -6.20 -11.78
C TYR A 394 -4.97 -5.20 -12.44
N ILE A 395 -4.34 -4.32 -11.63
CA ILE A 395 -3.36 -3.28 -12.01
C ILE A 395 -3.86 -2.23 -13.01
N ALA A 396 -4.38 -2.62 -14.17
CA ALA A 396 -4.93 -1.67 -15.15
C ALA A 396 -6.09 -0.85 -14.55
N GLY A 397 -6.86 -1.46 -13.65
CA GLY A 397 -7.92 -0.82 -12.88
C GLY A 397 -7.47 -0.02 -11.67
N GLU A 398 -6.17 -0.02 -11.33
CA GLU A 398 -5.68 0.67 -10.15
C GLU A 398 -5.83 2.19 -10.30
N PHE A 399 -6.51 2.80 -9.32
CA PHE A 399 -6.74 4.24 -9.25
C PHE A 399 -6.11 4.91 -8.02
N GLY A 400 -5.41 4.15 -7.18
CA GLY A 400 -4.88 4.62 -5.91
C GLY A 400 -5.98 5.26 -5.04
N GLY A 401 -5.71 6.45 -4.49
CA GLY A 401 -6.63 7.23 -3.66
C GLY A 401 -7.24 8.42 -4.40
N ILE A 402 -7.54 8.32 -5.70
CA ILE A 402 -8.13 9.45 -6.45
C ILE A 402 -9.47 9.91 -5.84
N ASN A 403 -10.24 8.97 -5.27
CA ASN A 403 -11.46 9.25 -4.53
C ASN A 403 -11.19 10.08 -3.26
N GLU A 404 -10.06 9.85 -2.57
CA GLU A 404 -9.58 10.70 -1.46
C GLU A 404 -9.39 12.14 -1.93
N THR A 405 -8.64 12.33 -3.03
CA THR A 405 -8.32 13.66 -3.56
C THR A 405 -9.55 14.41 -4.05
N LEU A 406 -10.45 13.74 -4.76
CA LEU A 406 -11.70 14.34 -5.26
C LEU A 406 -12.67 14.70 -4.12
N ALA A 407 -12.82 13.83 -3.11
CA ALA A 407 -13.61 14.15 -1.92
C ALA A 407 -13.04 15.36 -1.16
N GLU A 408 -11.72 15.49 -1.10
CA GLU A 408 -11.08 16.66 -0.49
C GLU A 408 -11.30 17.95 -1.31
N LEU A 409 -11.21 17.88 -2.64
CA LEU A 409 -11.57 19.02 -3.50
C LEU A 409 -13.02 19.46 -3.27
N TYR A 410 -13.95 18.52 -3.13
CA TYR A 410 -15.33 18.84 -2.75
C TYR A 410 -15.40 19.56 -1.41
N GLN A 411 -14.73 19.07 -0.36
CA GLN A 411 -14.75 19.73 0.95
C GLN A 411 -14.19 21.16 0.90
N MET A 412 -13.19 21.39 0.05
CA MET A 412 -12.54 22.69 -0.11
C MET A 412 -13.33 23.68 -0.98
N THR A 413 -13.93 23.20 -2.07
CA THR A 413 -14.56 24.06 -3.10
C THR A 413 -16.08 24.09 -3.02
N ARG A 414 -16.69 23.05 -2.43
CA ARG A 414 -18.14 22.77 -2.43
C ARG A 414 -18.74 22.60 -3.83
N ASP A 415 -17.93 22.21 -4.80
CA ASP A 415 -18.39 21.85 -6.14
C ASP A 415 -18.79 20.37 -6.18
N ASP A 416 -20.11 20.11 -6.28
CA ASP A 416 -20.69 18.76 -6.23
C ASP A 416 -20.14 17.82 -7.31
N ARG A 417 -19.62 18.36 -8.42
CA ARG A 417 -18.99 17.56 -9.49
C ARG A 417 -17.80 16.75 -8.97
N PHE A 418 -17.05 17.27 -7.99
CA PHE A 418 -15.94 16.51 -7.41
C PHE A 418 -16.44 15.37 -6.50
N LEU A 419 -17.54 15.58 -5.78
CA LEU A 419 -18.14 14.52 -4.97
C LEU A 419 -18.72 13.40 -5.86
N GLU A 420 -19.40 13.77 -6.94
CA GLU A 420 -19.89 12.81 -7.93
C GLU A 420 -18.74 12.06 -8.61
N ALA A 421 -17.69 12.77 -9.02
CA ALA A 421 -16.49 12.15 -9.60
C ALA A 421 -15.83 11.17 -8.63
N ALA A 422 -15.75 11.49 -7.34
CA ALA A 422 -15.20 10.60 -6.32
C ALA A 422 -16.01 9.29 -6.21
N ARG A 423 -17.35 9.36 -6.29
CA ARG A 423 -18.26 8.20 -6.27
C ARG A 423 -18.16 7.33 -7.52
N TRP A 424 -17.67 7.85 -8.65
CA TRP A 424 -17.41 7.02 -9.82
C TRP A 424 -16.32 5.97 -9.61
N PHE A 425 -15.50 6.12 -8.56
CA PHE A 425 -14.49 5.15 -8.14
C PHE A 425 -14.99 4.15 -7.07
N ASP A 426 -16.28 4.16 -6.73
CA ASP A 426 -16.84 3.19 -5.78
C ASP A 426 -16.68 1.77 -6.33
N ASN A 427 -15.82 1.00 -5.66
CA ASN A 427 -15.51 -0.38 -5.97
C ASN A 427 -16.36 -1.29 -5.07
N ASP A 428 -17.59 -1.59 -5.52
CA ASP A 428 -18.55 -2.36 -4.74
C ASP A 428 -18.00 -3.73 -4.31
N ALA A 429 -17.18 -4.37 -5.16
CA ALA A 429 -16.57 -5.66 -4.88
C ALA A 429 -15.59 -5.61 -3.68
N LEU A 430 -15.08 -4.43 -3.34
CA LEU A 430 -14.27 -4.19 -2.16
C LEU A 430 -15.11 -3.57 -1.02
N PHE A 431 -15.83 -2.48 -1.26
CA PHE A 431 -16.47 -1.69 -0.20
C PHE A 431 -17.62 -2.44 0.46
N TYR A 432 -18.44 -3.14 -0.32
CA TYR A 432 -19.58 -3.88 0.23
C TYR A 432 -19.14 -4.97 1.22
N PRO A 433 -18.30 -5.96 0.87
CA PRO A 433 -17.89 -7.00 1.84
C PRO A 433 -17.20 -6.41 3.07
N MET A 434 -16.33 -5.40 2.90
CA MET A 434 -15.68 -4.73 4.03
C MET A 434 -16.71 -4.07 4.96
N SER A 435 -17.71 -3.36 4.43
CA SER A 435 -18.78 -2.74 5.23
C SER A 435 -19.62 -3.74 6.03
N ARG A 436 -19.59 -5.02 5.63
CA ARG A 436 -20.29 -6.13 6.29
C ARG A 436 -19.38 -6.94 7.20
N ASN A 437 -18.14 -6.49 7.41
CA ASN A 437 -17.11 -7.21 8.16
C ASN A 437 -16.85 -8.63 7.60
N ILE A 438 -16.79 -8.77 6.27
CA ILE A 438 -16.47 -10.01 5.57
C ILE A 438 -15.14 -9.87 4.85
N ASP A 439 -14.15 -10.67 5.26
CA ASP A 439 -12.82 -10.68 4.63
C ASP A 439 -12.85 -11.38 3.27
N VAL A 440 -12.57 -10.62 2.20
CA VAL A 440 -12.42 -11.09 0.82
C VAL A 440 -11.06 -10.71 0.23
N LEU A 441 -10.08 -10.38 1.09
CA LEU A 441 -8.79 -9.83 0.67
C LEU A 441 -7.89 -10.91 0.04
N GLY A 442 -8.12 -12.18 0.36
CA GLY A 442 -7.35 -13.30 -0.18
C GLY A 442 -7.21 -13.25 -1.70
N GLY A 443 -5.99 -13.00 -2.19
CA GLY A 443 -5.64 -13.00 -3.60
C GLY A 443 -5.92 -11.71 -4.36
N ILE A 444 -6.27 -10.59 -3.71
CA ILE A 444 -6.32 -9.28 -4.37
C ILE A 444 -5.02 -8.49 -4.16
N HIS A 445 -4.70 -7.56 -5.06
CA HIS A 445 -3.51 -6.71 -4.95
C HIS A 445 -3.62 -5.79 -3.75
N ALA A 446 -2.66 -5.84 -2.81
CA ALA A 446 -2.78 -5.13 -1.55
C ALA A 446 -2.77 -3.61 -1.74
N ASN A 447 -1.71 -3.05 -2.34
CA ASN A 447 -1.59 -1.60 -2.50
C ASN A 447 -2.60 -0.96 -3.46
N GLN A 448 -3.18 -1.72 -4.41
CA GLN A 448 -4.29 -1.24 -5.24
C GLN A 448 -5.53 -0.90 -4.39
N HIS A 449 -5.80 -1.65 -3.32
CA HIS A 449 -7.05 -1.59 -2.56
C HIS A 449 -6.93 -0.78 -1.25
N ILE A 450 -5.77 -0.76 -0.57
CA ILE A 450 -5.61 0.01 0.69
C ILE A 450 -5.93 1.52 0.52
N PRO A 451 -5.44 2.24 -0.52
CA PRO A 451 -5.77 3.66 -0.71
C PRO A 451 -7.26 3.93 -0.95
N GLN A 452 -7.99 2.97 -1.52
CA GLN A 452 -9.42 3.11 -1.75
C GLN A 452 -10.18 3.25 -0.44
N MET A 453 -9.73 2.58 0.63
CA MET A 453 -10.30 2.67 1.99
C MET A 453 -10.04 4.02 2.66
N ILE A 454 -8.88 4.63 2.39
CA ILE A 454 -8.61 6.01 2.82
C ILE A 454 -9.61 6.95 2.14
N GLY A 455 -9.85 6.76 0.85
CA GLY A 455 -10.84 7.52 0.10
C GLY A 455 -12.29 7.25 0.54
N ALA A 456 -12.64 6.00 0.91
CA ALA A 456 -13.94 5.68 1.49
C ALA A 456 -14.18 6.47 2.78
N LEU A 457 -13.18 6.54 3.66
CA LEU A 457 -13.27 7.35 4.88
C LEU A 457 -13.43 8.86 4.57
N ARG A 458 -12.78 9.39 3.53
CA ARG A 458 -13.01 10.78 3.09
C ARG A 458 -14.38 11.02 2.49
N LEU A 459 -14.90 10.07 1.73
CA LEU A 459 -16.26 10.11 1.21
C LEU A 459 -17.28 10.05 2.36
N PHE A 460 -17.04 9.24 3.39
CA PHE A 460 -17.84 9.25 4.61
C PHE A 460 -17.86 10.65 5.25
N GLU A 461 -16.70 11.28 5.43
CA GLU A 461 -16.63 12.64 5.98
C GLU A 461 -17.40 13.68 5.14
N ALA A 462 -17.47 13.47 3.83
CA ALA A 462 -18.20 14.35 2.91
C ALA A 462 -19.72 14.07 2.88
N THR A 463 -20.17 12.85 3.18
CA THR A 463 -21.54 12.39 2.89
C THR A 463 -22.33 11.87 4.09
N GLY A 464 -21.67 11.46 5.17
CA GLY A 464 -22.27 10.78 6.32
C GLY A 464 -22.69 9.33 6.08
N GLN A 465 -22.37 8.73 4.92
CA GLN A 465 -22.76 7.34 4.60
C GLN A 465 -21.94 6.34 5.42
N ILE A 466 -22.58 5.71 6.42
CA ILE A 466 -21.91 4.90 7.43
C ILE A 466 -21.24 3.65 6.85
N GLU A 467 -21.74 3.11 5.73
CA GLU A 467 -21.19 1.94 5.06
C GLU A 467 -19.74 2.18 4.61
N LEU A 468 -19.41 3.42 4.23
CA LEU A 468 -18.05 3.81 3.85
C LEU A 468 -17.12 3.87 5.06
N PHE A 469 -17.62 4.33 6.22
CA PHE A 469 -16.87 4.27 7.47
C PHE A 469 -16.62 2.82 7.89
N HIS A 470 -17.67 1.99 7.88
CA HIS A 470 -17.56 0.57 8.22
C HIS A 470 -16.59 -0.16 7.29
N ALA A 471 -16.62 0.12 5.98
CA ALA A 471 -15.67 -0.45 5.04
C ALA A 471 -14.22 -0.16 5.45
N ALA A 472 -13.89 1.11 5.71
CA ALA A 472 -12.56 1.51 6.13
C ALA A 472 -12.17 0.95 7.52
N TYR A 473 -13.10 0.98 8.47
CA TYR A 473 -12.90 0.52 9.85
C TYR A 473 -12.63 -0.98 9.93
N TYR A 474 -13.49 -1.80 9.32
CA TYR A 474 -13.31 -3.25 9.33
C TYR A 474 -12.14 -3.70 8.46
N PHE A 475 -11.87 -3.03 7.33
CA PHE A 475 -10.68 -3.32 6.52
C PHE A 475 -9.39 -3.13 7.33
N GLU A 476 -9.26 -2.04 8.09
CA GLU A 476 -8.07 -1.80 8.93
C GLU A 476 -7.85 -2.96 9.91
N ALA A 477 -8.92 -3.35 10.61
CA ALA A 477 -8.88 -4.43 11.59
C ALA A 477 -8.53 -5.78 10.93
N MET A 478 -9.17 -6.14 9.82
CA MET A 478 -8.88 -7.37 9.07
C MET A 478 -7.41 -7.43 8.66
N VAL A 479 -6.90 -6.37 8.05
CA VAL A 479 -5.52 -6.34 7.57
C VAL A 479 -4.54 -6.46 8.74
N ARG A 480 -4.72 -5.64 9.78
CA ARG A 480 -3.86 -5.61 10.98
C ARG A 480 -3.85 -6.94 11.72
N GLU A 481 -4.99 -7.62 11.81
CA GLU A 481 -5.15 -8.81 12.64
C GLU A 481 -4.85 -10.09 11.87
N HIS A 482 -5.19 -10.18 10.58
CA HIS A 482 -5.17 -11.43 9.82
C HIS A 482 -4.20 -11.47 8.64
N HIS A 483 -3.67 -10.32 8.18
CA HIS A 483 -2.82 -10.24 6.98
C HIS A 483 -1.41 -9.69 7.22
N SER A 484 -1.09 -9.28 8.45
CA SER A 484 0.19 -8.67 8.80
C SER A 484 1.25 -9.69 9.25
N TYR A 485 2.47 -9.55 8.70
CA TYR A 485 3.67 -10.25 9.17
C TYR A 485 4.17 -9.70 10.53
N ALA A 486 5.23 -10.29 11.08
CA ALA A 486 5.88 -9.88 12.33
C ALA A 486 6.24 -8.38 12.35
N ILE A 487 6.66 -7.80 11.23
CA ILE A 487 6.98 -6.37 11.15
C ILE A 487 5.76 -5.45 10.97
N GLY A 488 4.55 -6.01 10.85
CA GLY A 488 3.30 -5.29 10.59
C GLY A 488 2.98 -5.05 9.11
N GLY A 489 3.99 -5.11 8.23
CA GLY A 489 3.79 -5.10 6.77
C GLY A 489 2.96 -6.26 6.26
N VAL A 490 2.44 -6.15 5.03
CA VAL A 490 1.43 -7.06 4.47
C VAL A 490 1.75 -7.43 3.02
N GLY A 491 1.17 -8.53 2.55
CA GLY A 491 1.25 -8.98 1.18
C GLY A 491 2.51 -9.80 0.83
N ASN A 492 2.39 -10.66 -0.19
CA ASN A 492 3.46 -11.47 -0.76
C ASN A 492 3.38 -11.37 -2.28
N ALA A 493 4.45 -10.89 -2.92
CA ALA A 493 4.46 -10.50 -4.33
C ALA A 493 3.29 -9.54 -4.64
N GLU A 494 3.14 -8.49 -3.81
CA GLU A 494 2.10 -7.44 -3.91
C GLU A 494 0.66 -7.90 -3.62
N MET A 495 0.41 -9.19 -3.45
CA MET A 495 -0.92 -9.75 -3.22
C MET A 495 -1.18 -10.00 -1.74
N PHE A 496 -2.39 -9.69 -1.27
CA PHE A 496 -2.90 -10.29 -0.04
C PHE A 496 -2.99 -11.81 -0.23
N ARG A 497 -2.69 -12.55 0.83
CA ARG A 497 -2.92 -14.00 0.91
C ARG A 497 -4.19 -14.23 1.71
N ASN A 498 -4.68 -15.47 1.78
CA ASN A 498 -5.86 -15.73 2.61
C ASN A 498 -5.56 -15.36 4.07
N ALA A 499 -6.60 -14.97 4.80
CA ALA A 499 -6.49 -14.61 6.22
C ALA A 499 -5.71 -15.67 7.00
N ASP A 500 -4.84 -15.20 7.90
CA ASP A 500 -4.00 -15.99 8.81
C ASP A 500 -2.93 -16.86 8.14
N ARG A 501 -2.76 -16.81 6.82
CA ARG A 501 -1.66 -17.46 6.07
C ARG A 501 -0.41 -16.58 6.10
N ILE A 502 0.34 -16.64 7.19
CA ILE A 502 1.52 -15.81 7.41
C ILE A 502 2.81 -16.63 7.26
N GLY A 503 2.95 -17.70 8.02
CA GLY A 503 4.16 -18.53 8.07
C GLY A 503 4.35 -19.38 6.81
N SER A 504 3.26 -19.79 6.16
CA SER A 504 3.32 -20.51 4.88
C SER A 504 3.66 -19.62 3.69
N GLU A 505 3.63 -18.29 3.86
CA GLU A 505 3.75 -17.31 2.78
C GLU A 505 5.08 -16.53 2.83
N LEU A 506 6.03 -16.95 3.67
CA LEU A 506 7.34 -16.32 3.80
C LEU A 506 8.16 -16.50 2.51
N SER A 507 8.66 -15.39 1.96
CA SER A 507 9.38 -15.26 0.68
C SER A 507 10.29 -14.02 0.67
N GLU A 508 11.02 -13.81 -0.42
CA GLU A 508 11.79 -12.59 -0.67
C GLU A 508 10.90 -11.38 -1.03
N LYS A 509 9.66 -11.62 -1.45
CA LYS A 509 8.71 -10.61 -1.96
C LYS A 509 7.62 -10.26 -0.95
N ASN A 510 7.85 -10.48 0.34
CA ASN A 510 6.89 -10.07 1.37
C ASN A 510 6.94 -8.56 1.62
N ALA A 511 5.84 -8.06 2.19
CA ALA A 511 5.77 -6.74 2.82
C ALA A 511 6.27 -5.61 1.91
N GLU A 512 5.48 -5.29 0.88
CA GLU A 512 5.71 -4.08 0.09
C GLU A 512 5.59 -2.83 0.99
N SER A 513 6.54 -1.90 0.88
CA SER A 513 6.55 -0.71 1.74
C SER A 513 5.40 0.29 1.46
N CYS A 514 4.89 0.38 0.23
CA CYS A 514 3.68 1.19 -0.08
C CYS A 514 2.47 0.77 0.74
N CYS A 515 2.27 -0.54 0.92
CA CYS A 515 1.16 -1.06 1.71
C CYS A 515 1.24 -0.56 3.16
N SER A 516 2.44 -0.55 3.72
CA SER A 516 2.67 -0.03 5.08
C SER A 516 2.45 1.49 5.16
N TYR A 517 2.94 2.25 4.18
CA TYR A 517 2.68 3.69 4.08
C TYR A 517 1.17 3.99 4.08
N ASN A 518 0.38 3.28 3.25
CA ASN A 518 -1.06 3.53 3.14
C ASN A 518 -1.84 2.99 4.35
N MET A 519 -1.43 1.86 4.93
CA MET A 519 -2.03 1.37 6.18
C MET A 519 -1.81 2.36 7.32
N LEU A 520 -0.62 2.96 7.45
CA LEU A 520 -0.38 4.00 8.46
C LEU A 520 -1.29 5.23 8.25
N LYS A 521 -1.49 5.68 7.00
CA LYS A 521 -2.45 6.75 6.67
C LYS A 521 -3.88 6.40 7.10
N LEU A 522 -4.31 5.16 6.91
CA LEU A 522 -5.64 4.68 7.30
C LEU A 522 -5.78 4.58 8.82
N THR A 523 -4.88 3.84 9.48
CA THR A 523 -4.87 3.59 10.93
C THR A 523 -4.92 4.89 11.72
N LYS A 524 -4.13 5.91 11.34
CA LYS A 524 -4.11 7.19 12.08
C LYS A 524 -5.42 7.96 11.97
N LYS A 525 -6.18 7.77 10.88
CA LYS A 525 -7.48 8.41 10.67
C LYS A 525 -8.60 7.64 11.37
N ILE A 526 -8.55 6.32 11.41
CA ILE A 526 -9.45 5.51 12.24
C ILE A 526 -9.31 5.89 13.72
N PHE A 527 -8.10 6.16 14.20
CA PHE A 527 -7.88 6.63 15.59
C PHE A 527 -8.65 7.92 15.93
N GLU A 528 -8.91 8.82 14.96
CA GLU A 528 -9.69 10.04 15.19
C GLU A 528 -11.15 9.74 15.60
N TYR A 529 -11.70 8.60 15.19
CA TYR A 529 -13.06 8.14 15.51
C TYR A 529 -13.07 7.13 16.67
N ASP A 530 -12.02 6.33 16.78
CA ASP A 530 -11.86 5.29 17.78
C ASP A 530 -10.45 5.39 18.41
N PRO A 531 -10.26 6.20 19.47
CA PRO A 531 -8.96 6.45 20.09
C PRO A 531 -8.52 5.27 20.97
N SER A 532 -8.49 4.08 20.39
CA SER A 532 -8.06 2.83 21.00
C SER A 532 -6.53 2.66 20.86
N PRO A 533 -5.83 2.17 21.90
CA PRO A 533 -4.38 1.98 21.87
C PRO A 533 -3.92 1.00 20.78
N VAL A 534 -4.78 0.09 20.31
CA VAL A 534 -4.43 -0.94 19.31
C VAL A 534 -3.94 -0.34 17.99
N TYR A 535 -4.50 0.80 17.58
CA TYR A 535 -4.08 1.50 16.37
C TYR A 535 -2.71 2.15 16.56
N ALA A 536 -2.44 2.73 17.72
CA ALA A 536 -1.14 3.30 18.06
C ALA A 536 -0.05 2.23 18.22
N ASP A 537 -0.39 1.05 18.77
CA ASP A 537 0.50 -0.11 18.85
C ASP A 537 0.87 -0.63 17.45
N TYR A 538 -0.11 -0.76 16.54
CA TYR A 538 0.15 -1.14 15.16
C TYR A 538 0.97 -0.08 14.42
N TYR A 539 0.64 1.20 14.59
CA TYR A 539 1.38 2.31 14.00
C TYR A 539 2.84 2.30 14.44
N GLU A 540 3.11 2.18 15.74
CA GLU A 540 4.47 2.09 16.32
C GLU A 540 5.24 0.90 15.74
N ARG A 541 4.60 -0.28 15.69
CA ARG A 541 5.21 -1.51 15.16
C ARG A 541 5.62 -1.35 13.69
N VAL A 542 4.73 -0.87 12.83
CA VAL A 542 5.01 -0.71 11.39
C VAL A 542 6.03 0.41 11.15
N LEU A 543 5.91 1.53 11.88
CA LEU A 543 6.85 2.64 11.79
C LEU A 543 8.28 2.20 12.12
N LEU A 544 8.50 1.54 13.25
CA LEU A 544 9.83 1.18 13.73
C LEU A 544 10.44 -0.02 13.00
N ASN A 545 9.62 -0.99 12.59
CA ASN A 545 10.11 -2.25 12.05
C ASN A 545 10.07 -2.31 10.52
N HIS A 546 9.27 -1.49 9.86
CA HIS A 546 9.20 -1.47 8.41
C HIS A 546 9.65 -0.13 7.83
N ILE A 547 8.98 0.97 8.19
CA ILE A 547 9.27 2.28 7.56
C ILE A 547 10.64 2.82 7.95
N LEU A 548 11.04 2.75 9.22
CA LEU A 548 12.37 3.17 9.65
C LEU A 548 13.47 2.27 9.08
N ALA A 549 13.17 0.97 8.97
CA ALA A 549 14.12 -0.05 8.53
C ALA A 549 14.32 -0.13 7.01
N ASN A 550 13.43 0.47 6.22
CA ASN A 550 13.44 0.37 4.76
C ASN A 550 14.41 1.31 4.06
N SER A 551 15.19 2.14 4.74
CA SER A 551 16.07 3.13 4.11
C SER A 551 17.46 3.17 4.72
N ASN A 552 18.47 3.45 3.88
CA ASN A 552 19.85 3.54 4.33
C ASN A 552 20.67 4.64 3.60
N LYS A 553 21.64 5.20 4.32
CA LYS A 553 22.52 6.27 3.85
C LYS A 553 23.49 5.82 2.76
N GLN A 554 24.00 4.59 2.84
CA GLN A 554 24.89 3.99 1.83
C GLN A 554 24.27 3.99 0.43
N TYR A 555 22.94 3.95 0.35
CA TYR A 555 22.17 3.92 -0.89
C TYR A 555 21.47 5.26 -1.18
N GLY A 556 22.03 6.38 -0.71
CA GLY A 556 21.54 7.73 -1.02
C GLY A 556 20.15 8.05 -0.46
N GLY A 557 19.63 7.22 0.46
CA GLY A 557 18.27 7.35 0.99
C GLY A 557 17.19 6.60 0.21
N ALA A 558 17.57 5.79 -0.77
CA ALA A 558 16.66 4.85 -1.42
C ALA A 558 15.95 3.95 -0.40
N THR A 559 14.75 3.53 -0.77
CA THR A 559 13.93 2.65 0.06
C THR A 559 13.85 1.24 -0.53
N THR A 560 13.63 0.25 0.32
CA THR A 560 13.35 -1.13 -0.13
C THR A 560 11.94 -1.22 -0.71
N TYR A 561 11.79 -1.98 -1.80
CA TYR A 561 10.47 -2.33 -2.31
C TYR A 561 9.81 -3.37 -1.39
N PHE A 562 10.39 -4.57 -1.36
CA PHE A 562 10.00 -5.67 -0.48
C PHE A 562 10.90 -5.74 0.76
N MET A 563 10.33 -6.22 1.86
CA MET A 563 11.07 -6.65 3.04
C MET A 563 10.90 -8.15 3.18
N GLY A 564 11.84 -8.91 2.60
CA GLY A 564 11.79 -10.38 2.60
C GLY A 564 11.76 -10.97 4.00
N MET A 565 10.95 -12.01 4.20
CA MET A 565 10.78 -12.69 5.48
C MET A 565 11.20 -14.17 5.45
N GLN A 566 11.69 -14.65 4.29
CA GLN A 566 12.29 -15.97 4.15
C GLN A 566 13.61 -16.11 4.94
N PRO A 567 14.07 -17.35 5.21
CA PRO A 567 15.41 -17.57 5.76
C PRO A 567 16.52 -16.93 4.92
N GLY A 568 17.51 -16.32 5.58
CA GLY A 568 18.65 -15.68 4.90
C GLY A 568 18.27 -14.48 4.03
N ALA A 569 17.14 -13.81 4.31
CA ALA A 569 16.69 -12.64 3.57
C ALA A 569 17.71 -11.49 3.65
N GLN A 570 17.74 -10.65 2.62
CA GLN A 570 18.62 -9.49 2.55
C GLN A 570 17.85 -8.29 1.98
N LYS A 571 18.12 -7.10 2.48
CA LYS A 571 17.47 -5.87 1.99
C LYS A 571 18.02 -5.49 0.61
N ASN A 572 17.15 -4.98 -0.25
CA ASN A 572 17.53 -4.52 -1.57
C ASN A 572 17.05 -3.08 -1.81
N TYR A 573 17.99 -2.17 -2.06
CA TYR A 573 17.75 -0.73 -2.21
C TYR A 573 17.90 -0.33 -3.68
N ARG A 574 16.79 -0.37 -4.44
CA ARG A 574 16.78 -0.13 -5.90
C ARG A 574 16.35 1.29 -6.27
N ALA A 575 17.24 2.27 -6.09
CA ALA A 575 16.94 3.69 -6.27
C ALA A 575 16.55 4.11 -7.71
N MET A 576 17.07 3.40 -8.73
CA MET A 576 16.95 3.82 -10.14
C MET A 576 15.72 3.27 -10.86
N GLU A 577 14.98 2.35 -10.24
CA GLU A 577 13.82 1.69 -10.86
C GLU A 577 12.57 2.57 -10.85
N ASN A 578 12.54 3.65 -10.05
CA ASN A 578 11.40 4.55 -9.90
C ASN A 578 10.08 3.80 -9.64
N THR A 579 10.10 2.83 -8.75
CA THR A 579 8.91 2.02 -8.43
C THR A 579 7.86 2.81 -7.66
N CYS A 580 6.66 2.23 -7.47
CA CYS A 580 5.67 2.78 -6.52
C CYS A 580 6.27 3.03 -5.13
N CYS A 581 7.05 2.06 -4.62
CA CYS A 581 7.74 2.16 -3.32
C CYS A 581 8.77 3.27 -3.28
N HIS A 582 9.46 3.53 -4.40
CA HIS A 582 10.33 4.71 -4.53
C HIS A 582 9.52 5.99 -4.32
N GLY A 583 8.37 6.12 -4.99
CA GLY A 583 7.45 7.24 -4.83
C GLY A 583 7.00 7.47 -3.39
N THR A 584 6.41 6.47 -2.73
CA THR A 584 6.03 6.59 -1.31
C THR A 584 7.23 6.77 -0.39
N GLY A 585 8.39 6.25 -0.78
CA GLY A 585 9.66 6.41 -0.07
C GLY A 585 10.13 7.86 0.00
N LEU A 586 9.91 8.64 -1.06
CA LEU A 586 10.16 10.09 -1.07
C LEU A 586 9.35 10.83 0.00
N GLU A 587 8.12 10.38 0.26
CA GLU A 587 7.21 11.04 1.21
C GLU A 587 7.41 10.58 2.65
N SER A 588 7.65 9.28 2.86
CA SER A 588 7.50 8.61 4.16
C SER A 588 8.29 9.25 5.30
N LYS A 589 9.49 9.77 5.02
CA LYS A 589 10.40 10.31 6.05
C LYS A 589 9.87 11.62 6.63
N PHE A 590 9.21 12.44 5.83
CA PHE A 590 8.59 13.70 6.29
C PHE A 590 7.28 13.47 7.05
N ARG A 591 6.82 12.22 7.16
CA ARG A 591 5.61 11.83 7.90
C ARG A 591 5.90 11.24 9.28
N TYR A 592 7.16 11.19 9.70
CA TYR A 592 7.54 10.65 11.01
C TYR A 592 6.90 11.37 12.22
N GLY A 593 6.48 12.64 12.06
CA GLY A 593 5.75 13.39 13.09
C GLY A 593 4.26 13.05 13.19
N GLU A 594 3.72 12.30 12.24
CA GLU A 594 2.29 11.92 12.20
C GLU A 594 1.97 10.85 13.25
N GLY A 595 0.75 10.88 13.77
CA GLY A 595 0.27 9.92 14.78
C GLY A 595 0.92 10.05 16.16
N ILE A 596 1.90 10.94 16.37
CA ILE A 596 2.53 11.15 17.69
C ILE A 596 1.51 11.71 18.70
N TYR A 597 0.81 12.78 18.31
CA TYR A 597 -0.10 13.49 19.19
C TYR A 597 -1.50 13.61 18.58
N TYR A 598 -2.52 13.44 19.42
CA TYR A 598 -3.90 13.77 19.09
C TYR A 598 -4.47 14.70 20.16
N THR A 599 -5.39 15.58 19.78
CA THR A 599 -5.93 16.59 20.68
C THR A 599 -7.45 16.64 20.65
N THR A 600 -8.01 17.06 21.78
CA THR A 600 -9.38 17.60 21.88
C THR A 600 -9.28 19.03 22.38
N SER A 601 -10.42 19.66 22.74
CA SER A 601 -10.39 20.96 23.42
C SER A 601 -9.67 20.93 24.77
N GLY A 602 -9.68 19.79 25.47
CA GLY A 602 -9.15 19.64 26.84
C GLY A 602 -8.05 18.59 27.03
N ASP A 603 -7.82 17.72 26.05
CA ASP A 603 -6.92 16.57 26.20
C ASP A 603 -5.81 16.57 25.15
N VAL A 604 -4.67 15.99 25.50
CA VAL A 604 -3.57 15.64 24.58
C VAL A 604 -3.24 14.17 24.76
N TYR A 605 -3.45 13.38 23.72
CA TYR A 605 -3.01 12.00 23.61
C TYR A 605 -1.57 11.99 23.12
N ILE A 606 -0.72 11.24 23.80
CA ILE A 606 0.68 11.00 23.46
C ILE A 606 0.80 9.51 23.11
N ASN A 607 0.77 9.23 21.81
CA ASN A 607 0.68 7.88 21.28
C ASN A 607 2.04 7.31 20.92
N LEU A 608 2.92 8.06 20.26
CA LEU A 608 4.24 7.56 19.82
C LEU A 608 5.36 8.23 20.61
N PHE A 609 6.38 7.45 20.93
CA PHE A 609 7.51 7.89 21.76
C PHE A 609 8.73 8.21 20.89
N LEU A 610 8.74 9.41 20.31
CA LEU A 610 9.82 9.97 19.50
C LEU A 610 10.25 11.31 20.10
N ASN A 611 11.54 11.66 20.06
CA ASN A 611 12.00 12.96 20.54
C ASN A 611 11.28 14.08 19.75
N SER A 612 10.37 14.82 20.39
CA SER A 612 9.50 15.77 19.70
C SER A 612 8.91 16.85 20.59
N THR A 613 8.46 17.93 19.97
CA THR A 613 7.69 19.00 20.60
C THR A 613 6.31 19.10 19.95
N LEU A 614 5.28 19.30 20.78
CA LEU A 614 3.95 19.72 20.38
C LEU A 614 3.73 21.17 20.84
N ALA A 615 3.34 22.05 19.92
CA ALA A 615 2.98 23.44 20.22
C ALA A 615 1.49 23.69 19.88
N LEU A 616 0.66 23.86 20.91
CA LEU A 616 -0.75 24.23 20.78
C LEU A 616 -0.87 25.75 21.01
N GLY A 617 -0.58 26.51 19.96
CA GLY A 617 -0.41 27.95 20.05
C GLY A 617 0.86 28.32 20.84
N LYS A 618 0.88 29.53 21.41
CA LYS A 618 2.00 30.00 22.25
C LYS A 618 1.82 29.65 23.73
N ASP A 619 0.62 29.22 24.11
CA ASP A 619 0.23 29.07 25.51
C ASP A 619 0.54 27.67 26.06
N PHE A 620 0.56 26.64 25.21
CA PHE A 620 0.86 25.28 25.63
C PHE A 620 1.90 24.62 24.73
N ILE A 621 3.06 24.29 25.31
CA ILE A 621 4.17 23.63 24.62
C ILE A 621 4.59 22.42 25.44
N LEU A 622 4.53 21.25 24.82
CA LEU A 622 4.90 19.96 25.40
C LEU A 622 6.11 19.41 24.67
N GLU A 623 7.10 18.94 25.40
CA GLU A 623 8.30 18.30 24.87
C GLU A 623 8.40 16.89 25.43
N GLN A 624 8.70 15.91 24.57
CA GLN A 624 9.08 14.58 25.00
C GLN A 624 10.54 14.30 24.63
N GLU A 625 11.28 13.74 25.58
CA GLU A 625 12.66 13.28 25.46
C GLU A 625 12.70 11.76 25.71
N ILE A 626 13.17 11.01 24.73
CA ILE A 626 13.30 9.56 24.75
C ILE A 626 14.72 9.23 25.18
N MET A 627 14.87 8.71 26.40
CA MET A 627 16.16 8.66 27.08
C MET A 627 17.02 7.46 26.70
N ASN A 628 16.48 6.52 25.94
CA ASN A 628 17.17 5.28 25.56
C ASN A 628 16.65 4.69 24.23
N GLU A 629 17.50 3.92 23.54
CA GLU A 629 17.17 3.35 22.22
C GLU A 629 16.03 2.33 22.27
N GLU A 630 15.82 1.66 23.40
CA GLU A 630 14.69 0.76 23.63
C GLU A 630 13.33 1.49 23.67
N ARG A 631 13.36 2.83 23.71
CA ARG A 631 12.18 3.71 23.78
C ARG A 631 11.28 3.40 24.98
N SER A 632 11.89 2.99 26.09
CA SER A 632 11.18 2.59 27.30
C SER A 632 11.23 3.61 28.43
N ARG A 633 12.15 4.59 28.38
CA ARG A 633 12.27 5.68 29.36
C ARG A 633 11.92 7.00 28.70
N ILE A 634 10.78 7.56 29.11
CA ILE A 634 10.19 8.75 28.49
C ILE A 634 10.18 9.87 29.53
N HIS A 635 10.80 10.99 29.19
CA HIS A 635 10.66 12.23 29.93
C HIS A 635 9.74 13.17 29.16
N ILE A 636 8.74 13.71 29.83
CA ILE A 636 7.85 14.71 29.27
C ILE A 636 8.03 15.97 30.09
N VAL A 637 8.23 17.09 29.41
CA VAL A 637 8.40 18.41 30.01
C VAL A 637 7.37 19.36 29.41
N VAL A 638 6.58 20.00 30.26
CA VAL A 638 5.69 21.09 29.85
C VAL A 638 6.51 22.37 29.82
N ARG A 639 6.89 22.83 28.63
CA ARG A 639 7.68 24.07 28.45
C ARG A 639 6.84 25.32 28.67
N GLU A 640 5.56 25.26 28.33
CA GLU A 640 4.56 26.28 28.62
C GLU A 640 3.23 25.57 28.90
N GLY A 641 2.55 25.91 30.01
CA GLY A 641 1.44 25.10 30.57
C GLY A 641 0.03 25.65 30.36
N GLY A 642 -0.11 26.86 29.83
CA GLY A 642 -1.39 27.51 29.57
C GLY A 642 -2.11 27.98 30.84
N LYS A 643 -3.36 28.43 30.68
CA LYS A 643 -4.19 28.95 31.80
C LYS A 643 -5.20 27.94 32.33
N GLU A 644 -5.65 27.03 31.47
CA GLU A 644 -6.69 26.05 31.77
C GLU A 644 -6.07 24.70 32.12
N ALA A 645 -6.77 23.92 32.94
CA ALA A 645 -6.40 22.54 33.20
C ALA A 645 -6.49 21.72 31.90
N ARG A 646 -5.55 20.79 31.71
CA ARG A 646 -5.46 19.93 30.53
C ARG A 646 -5.13 18.50 30.94
N THR A 647 -5.79 17.53 30.32
CA THR A 647 -5.47 16.12 30.53
C THR A 647 -4.37 15.68 29.57
N LEU A 648 -3.25 15.19 30.10
CA LEU A 648 -2.29 14.43 29.30
C LEU A 648 -2.64 12.95 29.38
N LYS A 649 -2.80 12.31 28.22
CA LYS A 649 -3.12 10.88 28.09
C LYS A 649 -1.96 10.18 27.41
N ILE A 650 -1.16 9.47 28.19
CA ILE A 650 0.08 8.83 27.73
C ILE A 650 -0.21 7.37 27.49
N ARG A 651 -0.04 6.88 26.25
CA ARG A 651 -0.31 5.47 25.93
C ARG A 651 0.52 4.54 26.81
N ILE A 652 -0.08 3.47 27.29
CA ILE A 652 0.61 2.31 27.85
C ILE A 652 0.75 1.31 26.71
N PRO A 653 1.96 1.08 26.17
CA PRO A 653 2.13 0.24 24.99
C PRO A 653 1.74 -1.22 25.21
N GLY A 654 1.14 -1.86 24.22
CA GLY A 654 0.80 -3.28 24.30
C GLY A 654 2.00 -4.19 24.59
N TRP A 655 3.21 -3.80 24.16
CA TRP A 655 4.42 -4.60 24.38
C TRP A 655 4.95 -4.59 25.83
N CYS A 656 4.48 -3.69 26.70
CA CYS A 656 4.90 -3.65 28.11
C CYS A 656 4.01 -4.50 29.04
N ASP A 657 2.95 -5.12 28.50
CA ASP A 657 2.00 -5.98 29.24
C ASP A 657 1.44 -5.31 30.50
N GLY A 658 1.13 -4.01 30.39
CA GLY A 658 0.60 -3.19 31.49
C GLY A 658 1.62 -2.81 32.57
N ASN A 659 2.88 -3.24 32.47
CA ASN A 659 3.91 -2.99 33.48
C ASN A 659 4.71 -1.72 33.18
N PHE A 660 4.56 -0.70 34.04
CA PHE A 660 5.30 0.55 33.94
C PHE A 660 5.50 1.19 35.33
N ASP A 661 6.48 2.08 35.42
CA ASP A 661 6.77 2.90 36.59
C ASP A 661 6.62 4.38 36.24
N ILE A 662 5.95 5.13 37.12
CA ILE A 662 6.02 6.59 37.12
C ILE A 662 7.17 6.98 38.03
N LEU A 663 8.31 7.28 37.44
CA LEU A 663 9.53 7.63 38.16
C LEU A 663 9.42 9.01 38.80
N TYR A 664 8.68 9.92 38.18
CA TYR A 664 8.42 11.25 38.71
C TYR A 664 7.15 11.85 38.10
N VAL A 665 6.33 12.47 38.94
CA VAL A 665 5.25 13.39 38.57
C VAL A 665 5.00 14.30 39.77
N LYS A 666 4.73 15.59 39.55
CA LYS A 666 4.53 16.56 40.63
C LYS A 666 3.33 16.23 41.52
N HIS A 667 2.24 15.78 40.90
CA HIS A 667 0.95 15.49 41.53
C HIS A 667 0.54 14.03 41.30
N PRO A 668 1.19 13.05 41.97
CA PRO A 668 0.92 11.62 41.76
C PRO A 668 -0.53 11.23 42.11
N GLU A 669 -1.19 11.97 43.01
CA GLU A 669 -2.59 11.77 43.37
C GLU A 669 -3.58 12.01 42.22
N LYS A 670 -3.16 12.71 41.16
CA LYS A 670 -3.98 13.00 39.97
C LYS A 670 -3.83 11.98 38.86
N VAL A 671 -2.93 11.01 39.01
CA VAL A 671 -2.69 9.99 38.00
C VAL A 671 -3.78 8.93 38.04
N GLN A 672 -4.34 8.62 36.88
CA GLN A 672 -5.28 7.51 36.70
C GLN A 672 -4.88 6.67 35.49
N VAL A 673 -5.26 5.40 35.48
CA VAL A 673 -5.11 4.53 34.31
C VAL A 673 -6.48 4.16 33.79
N ARG A 674 -6.75 4.48 32.52
CA ARG A 674 -8.03 4.17 31.85
C ARG A 674 -7.76 3.77 30.41
N ASN A 675 -8.36 2.68 29.94
CA ASN A 675 -8.28 2.23 28.54
C ASN A 675 -6.84 2.19 27.98
N SER A 676 -5.88 1.70 28.79
CA SER A 676 -4.43 1.69 28.48
C SER A 676 -3.81 3.06 28.22
N TYR A 677 -4.30 4.10 28.88
CA TYR A 677 -3.67 5.41 28.98
C TYR A 677 -3.43 5.80 30.44
N ILE A 678 -2.25 6.37 30.72
CA ILE A 678 -1.97 7.12 31.93
C ILE A 678 -2.57 8.52 31.73
N GLU A 679 -3.65 8.82 32.44
CA GLU A 679 -4.35 10.10 32.39
C GLU A 679 -3.92 10.97 33.57
N ILE A 680 -3.45 12.18 33.28
CA ILE A 680 -3.05 13.18 34.28
C ILE A 680 -3.75 14.49 33.93
N ASN A 681 -4.82 14.82 34.67
CA ASN A 681 -5.52 16.09 34.54
C ASN A 681 -4.90 17.11 35.50
N ASP A 682 -4.24 18.13 34.98
CA ASP A 682 -3.61 19.15 35.81
C ASP A 682 -3.63 20.55 35.19
N ARG A 683 -3.43 21.56 36.04
CA ARG A 683 -3.01 22.91 35.64
C ARG A 683 -1.48 22.91 35.54
N TRP A 684 -0.99 22.68 34.33
CA TRP A 684 0.44 22.58 34.08
C TRP A 684 1.13 23.93 34.26
N GLU A 685 2.25 23.93 34.97
CA GLU A 685 3.17 25.06 35.07
C GLU A 685 4.37 24.85 34.15
N LYS A 686 5.06 25.96 33.86
CA LYS A 686 6.31 25.91 33.13
C LYS A 686 7.33 25.01 33.84
N ASP A 687 7.95 24.14 33.07
CA ASP A 687 8.93 23.15 33.46
C ASP A 687 8.42 22.03 34.38
N ASP A 688 7.09 21.83 34.49
CA ASP A 688 6.52 20.62 35.07
C ASP A 688 6.97 19.38 34.28
N ARG A 689 7.23 18.27 34.99
CA ARG A 689 7.81 17.06 34.41
C ARG A 689 7.03 15.80 34.76
N ILE A 690 7.07 14.86 33.83
CA ILE A 690 6.57 13.49 34.00
C ILE A 690 7.66 12.56 33.48
N HIS A 691 8.16 11.65 34.32
CA HIS A 691 9.13 10.64 33.91
C HIS A 691 8.50 9.26 34.05
N ILE A 692 8.50 8.49 32.96
CA ILE A 692 7.87 7.18 32.90
C ILE A 692 8.90 6.16 32.39
N ARG A 693 8.83 4.95 32.95
CA ARG A 693 9.56 3.79 32.46
C ARG A 693 8.57 2.67 32.16
N PHE A 694 8.48 2.26 30.90
CA PHE A 694 7.76 1.06 30.50
C PHE A 694 8.66 -0.17 30.64
N SER A 695 8.10 -1.30 31.05
CA SER A 695 8.85 -2.56 31.11
C SER A 695 9.13 -3.07 29.71
N CYS A 696 10.40 -3.27 29.38
CA CYS A 696 10.85 -3.78 28.09
C CYS A 696 11.48 -5.16 28.30
N PHE A 697 11.00 -6.16 27.56
CA PHE A 697 11.44 -7.55 27.69
C PHE A 697 11.33 -8.30 26.36
N LEU A 698 12.03 -9.43 26.27
CA LEU A 698 11.95 -10.32 25.12
C LEU A 698 10.62 -11.06 25.11
N ARG A 699 9.99 -11.17 23.95
CA ARG A 699 8.74 -11.91 23.76
C ARG A 699 8.74 -12.69 22.45
N VAL A 700 8.07 -13.84 22.46
CA VAL A 700 7.90 -14.70 21.29
C VAL A 700 6.53 -14.43 20.67
N VAL A 701 6.49 -14.32 19.34
CA VAL A 701 5.23 -14.26 18.57
C VAL A 701 5.27 -15.36 17.52
N ARG A 702 4.28 -16.26 17.57
CA ARG A 702 4.13 -17.37 16.61
C ARG A 702 3.31 -16.94 15.40
N SER A 703 3.60 -17.53 14.25
CA SER A 703 2.69 -17.46 13.10
C SER A 703 1.40 -18.23 13.43
N LYS A 704 0.26 -17.73 12.93
CA LYS A 704 -1.06 -18.32 13.21
C LYS A 704 -1.26 -19.68 12.54
N ASP A 705 -0.81 -19.81 11.29
CA ASP A 705 -0.92 -21.00 10.45
C ASP A 705 0.22 -22.02 10.61
N ARG A 706 1.39 -21.56 11.07
CA ARG A 706 2.60 -22.38 11.32
C ARG A 706 3.11 -22.07 12.73
N PRO A 707 2.49 -22.62 13.80
CA PRO A 707 2.81 -22.26 15.18
C PRO A 707 4.23 -22.66 15.60
N GLU A 708 4.90 -23.54 14.86
CA GLU A 708 6.31 -23.85 15.06
C GLU A 708 7.26 -22.78 14.48
N LEU A 709 6.77 -21.85 13.64
CA LEU A 709 7.51 -20.66 13.23
C LEU A 709 7.25 -19.51 14.21
N PHE A 710 8.31 -18.84 14.64
CA PHE A 710 8.23 -17.76 15.62
C PHE A 710 9.22 -16.63 15.35
N SER A 711 8.85 -15.42 15.76
CA SER A 711 9.70 -14.23 15.79
C SER A 711 9.95 -13.81 17.23
N ILE A 712 11.09 -13.16 17.47
CA ILE A 712 11.44 -12.58 18.77
C ILE A 712 11.30 -11.07 18.68
N PHE A 713 10.66 -10.48 19.67
CA PHE A 713 10.57 -9.03 19.83
C PHE A 713 11.25 -8.62 21.13
N TYR A 714 11.70 -7.37 21.17
CA TYR A 714 12.12 -6.69 22.39
C TYR A 714 11.44 -5.32 22.44
N GLY A 715 10.48 -5.16 23.36
CA GLY A 715 9.58 -4.01 23.37
C GLY A 715 8.87 -3.82 22.02
N PRO A 716 8.99 -2.63 21.39
CA PRO A 716 8.35 -2.36 20.09
C PRO A 716 9.13 -2.95 18.90
N PHE A 717 10.35 -3.46 19.08
CA PHE A 717 11.21 -3.90 17.99
C PHE A 717 11.09 -5.40 17.72
N VAL A 718 10.99 -5.76 16.45
CA VAL A 718 11.27 -7.11 15.93
C VAL A 718 12.78 -7.27 15.87
N LEU A 719 13.27 -8.38 16.40
CA LEU A 719 14.67 -8.76 16.33
C LEU A 719 14.88 -9.74 15.17
N ALA A 720 15.86 -9.46 14.31
CA ALA A 720 16.28 -10.36 13.25
C ALA A 720 17.59 -11.06 13.64
N LEU A 721 17.62 -12.37 13.45
CA LEU A 721 18.79 -13.22 13.65
C LEU A 721 19.74 -13.06 12.45
N LEU A 722 21.01 -12.76 12.68
CA LEU A 722 22.02 -12.65 11.62
C LEU A 722 22.61 -14.02 11.29
N ASP A 723 22.27 -14.56 10.12
CA ASP A 723 22.78 -15.83 9.58
C ASP A 723 22.52 -15.84 8.07
N ASP A 724 23.40 -16.48 7.30
CA ASP A 724 23.35 -16.52 5.83
C ASP A 724 22.66 -17.78 5.29
N SER A 725 22.25 -18.70 6.17
CA SER A 725 21.50 -19.91 5.85
C SER A 725 20.21 -19.60 5.09
N GLU A 726 20.00 -20.32 3.99
CA GLU A 726 18.75 -20.27 3.21
C GLU A 726 17.67 -21.23 3.78
N GLU A 727 18.00 -21.95 4.86
CA GLU A 727 17.08 -22.79 5.62
C GLU A 727 16.76 -22.17 6.98
N PHE A 728 15.58 -22.49 7.53
CA PHE A 728 15.19 -22.00 8.85
C PHE A 728 16.18 -22.40 9.94
N ILE A 729 16.54 -21.46 10.80
CA ILE A 729 17.32 -21.75 12.01
C ILE A 729 16.43 -22.47 13.02
N HIS A 730 16.85 -23.67 13.41
CA HIS A 730 16.11 -24.54 14.31
C HIS A 730 16.57 -24.41 15.76
N PHE A 731 15.60 -24.38 16.68
CA PHE A 731 15.84 -24.49 18.12
C PHE A 731 15.03 -25.66 18.69
N ASP A 732 15.69 -26.53 19.45
CA ASP A 732 15.06 -27.71 20.09
C ASP A 732 14.39 -27.38 21.44
N GLU A 733 14.75 -26.25 22.04
CA GLU A 733 14.17 -25.76 23.29
C GLU A 733 12.93 -24.90 22.98
N GLU A 734 11.94 -24.96 23.87
CA GLU A 734 10.75 -24.10 23.77
C GLU A 734 11.16 -22.62 23.67
N PRO A 735 10.65 -21.86 22.68
CA PRO A 735 11.06 -20.48 22.46
C PRO A 735 11.00 -19.59 23.70
N GLU A 736 9.98 -19.75 24.56
CA GLU A 736 9.83 -19.00 25.82
C GLU A 736 10.95 -19.27 26.81
N GLN A 737 11.47 -20.50 26.86
CA GLN A 737 12.60 -20.87 27.72
C GLN A 737 13.92 -20.40 27.11
N MET A 738 14.04 -20.51 25.78
CA MET A 738 15.21 -20.07 25.04
C MET A 738 15.47 -18.56 25.22
N ILE A 739 14.44 -17.72 25.08
CA ILE A 739 14.62 -16.26 25.17
C ILE A 739 15.14 -15.80 26.54
N GLN A 740 14.90 -16.56 27.61
CA GLN A 740 15.42 -16.26 28.95
C GLN A 740 16.95 -16.41 29.05
N LYS A 741 17.57 -17.15 28.12
CA LYS A 741 19.02 -17.37 28.06
C LYS A 741 19.73 -16.40 27.11
N ILE A 742 18.98 -15.62 26.33
CA ILE A 742 19.53 -14.62 25.42
C ILE A 742 20.18 -13.50 26.25
N GLN A 743 21.45 -13.24 25.97
CA GLN A 743 22.22 -12.18 26.61
C GLN A 743 22.06 -10.88 25.82
N GLN A 744 21.60 -9.82 26.47
CA GLN A 744 21.63 -8.47 25.91
C GLN A 744 23.06 -7.92 25.98
N ARG A 745 23.66 -7.57 24.84
CA ARG A 745 25.03 -7.03 24.74
C ARG A 745 25.06 -5.51 24.54
N GLY A 746 24.01 -4.96 23.95
CA GLY A 746 23.77 -3.53 23.76
C GLY A 746 22.28 -3.21 23.83
N ALA A 747 21.88 -1.98 23.56
CA ALA A 747 20.47 -1.58 23.71
C ALA A 747 19.51 -2.46 22.87
N LEU A 748 19.87 -2.74 21.63
CA LEU A 748 19.09 -3.59 20.70
C LEU A 748 19.95 -4.70 20.04
N ASP A 749 20.97 -5.18 20.76
CA ASP A 749 21.90 -6.23 20.32
C ASP A 749 21.90 -7.38 21.33
N PHE A 750 21.65 -8.60 20.85
CA PHE A 750 21.41 -9.78 21.65
C PHE A 750 22.17 -10.99 21.14
N ARG A 751 22.54 -11.91 22.03
CA ARG A 751 23.31 -13.12 21.68
C ARG A 751 22.92 -14.35 22.48
N LEU A 752 22.91 -15.50 21.82
CA LEU A 752 22.80 -16.83 22.42
C LEU A 752 23.78 -17.79 21.73
N GLY A 753 24.87 -18.13 22.41
CA GLY A 753 25.95 -18.92 21.81
C GLY A 753 26.55 -18.22 20.59
N LYS A 754 26.39 -18.82 19.42
CA LYS A 754 26.85 -18.27 18.12
C LYS A 754 25.84 -17.35 17.44
N TYR A 755 24.59 -17.36 17.87
CA TYR A 755 23.52 -16.61 17.23
C TYR A 755 23.48 -15.19 17.76
N GLU A 756 23.40 -14.22 16.86
CA GLU A 756 23.28 -12.80 17.15
C GLU A 756 21.96 -12.26 16.60
N TRP A 757 21.29 -11.41 17.36
CA TRP A 757 20.07 -10.73 16.94
C TRP A 757 20.22 -9.22 17.07
N LYS A 758 19.69 -8.50 16.09
CA LYS A 758 19.63 -7.03 16.10
C LYS A 758 18.24 -6.55 15.70
N SER A 759 17.90 -5.32 16.07
CA SER A 759 16.69 -4.69 15.54
C SER A 759 16.80 -4.55 14.02
N LEU A 760 15.67 -4.71 13.31
CA LEU A 760 15.71 -4.74 11.84
C LEU A 760 16.22 -3.42 11.23
N TYR A 761 16.03 -2.27 11.87
CA TYR A 761 16.53 -1.00 11.33
C TYR A 761 18.05 -0.83 11.43
N GLN A 762 18.73 -1.62 12.28
CA GLN A 762 20.20 -1.63 12.39
C GLN A 762 20.87 -2.50 11.31
N ILE A 763 20.09 -3.33 10.62
CA ILE A 763 20.55 -4.23 9.56
C ILE A 763 20.53 -3.51 8.21
N VAL A 764 21.60 -3.64 7.45
CA VAL A 764 21.76 -2.95 6.16
C VAL A 764 21.99 -3.96 5.04
N ASP A 765 23.16 -4.60 5.08
CA ASP A 765 23.63 -5.51 4.04
C ASP A 765 23.70 -6.96 4.55
N GLU A 766 23.53 -7.19 5.86
CA GLU A 766 23.57 -8.52 6.44
C GLU A 766 22.35 -9.35 6.02
N LYS A 767 22.58 -10.66 5.82
CA LYS A 767 21.49 -11.63 5.73
C LYS A 767 20.88 -11.88 7.10
N TYR A 768 19.56 -12.07 7.13
CA TYR A 768 18.82 -12.18 8.36
C TYR A 768 17.63 -13.15 8.30
N HIS A 769 17.17 -13.57 9.48
CA HIS A 769 15.93 -14.32 9.68
C HIS A 769 15.02 -13.55 10.64
N ILE A 770 13.80 -13.26 10.21
CA ILE A 770 12.73 -12.72 11.09
C ILE A 770 11.96 -13.85 11.78
N TYR A 771 11.83 -14.97 11.09
CA TYR A 771 11.19 -16.18 11.60
C TYR A 771 12.22 -17.28 11.79
N MET A 772 12.21 -17.88 12.98
CA MET A 772 12.96 -19.09 13.33
C MET A 772 11.98 -20.25 13.55
N LYS A 773 12.51 -21.47 13.62
CA LYS A 773 11.69 -22.67 13.72
C LYS A 773 11.94 -23.43 15.01
N HIS A 774 10.89 -23.67 15.79
CA HIS A 774 10.91 -24.58 16.92
C HIS A 774 10.76 -26.01 16.43
N ARG A 775 11.70 -26.90 16.82
CA ARG A 775 11.59 -28.32 16.51
C ARG A 775 10.84 -29.01 17.65
N HIS A 776 9.55 -29.26 17.44
CA HIS A 776 8.84 -30.21 18.30
C HIS A 776 9.56 -31.57 18.21
N LYS A 777 10.00 -32.10 19.35
CA LYS A 777 10.26 -33.54 19.45
C LYS A 777 8.91 -34.22 19.29
N GLU A 778 8.57 -34.63 18.07
CA GLU A 778 7.60 -35.70 17.90
C GLU A 778 8.14 -36.87 18.72
N HIS A 779 7.33 -37.38 19.65
CA HIS A 779 7.54 -38.71 20.19
C HIS A 779 7.67 -39.62 18.97
N ARG A 780 8.89 -40.09 18.70
CA ARG A 780 9.09 -41.26 17.87
C ARG A 780 8.43 -42.38 18.66
N ASP A 781 7.21 -42.74 18.28
CA ASP A 781 6.66 -44.03 18.67
C ASP A 781 7.59 -45.09 18.05
N GLU A 782 8.43 -45.66 18.91
CA GLU A 782 9.27 -46.84 18.64
C GLU A 782 8.41 -48.09 18.41
#